data_AF-A0AAW5MR73-F1
#
_entry.id   AF-A0AAW5MR73-F1
#
_cell.length_a   1.000
_cell.length_b   1.000
_cell.length_c   1.000
_cell.angle_alpha   90.00
_cell.angle_beta   90.00
_cell.angle_gamma   90.00
#
_symmetry.space_group_name_H-M   'P 1'
#
loop_
_entity.id
_entity.type
_entity.pdbx_description
1 polymer ?
#
loop_
_entity_poly.entity_id
_entity_poly.type
_entity_poly.pdbx_seq_one_letter_code
_entity_poly.pdbx_strand_id
1 'polypeptide(L)'
;MLSDFGKDDLPWMISLLGNKSFPQSRTILLKFLFQFTPLIDNLPEFQEPLTNAINDDEALLSLACERVKPRSDNAEYIRRQEIREEEERIRQKTEKEKKNKEIEEWLNWYDTFTTDITWTLSGDGQYSVLKRIVDIMQNTHRGYSPEDFWDNKLLHTSFNDSCVKQIEKSFQQYWRNTPTQLWHTRDREHKNSLTQSEIIAFTGLFIESESQGWEKMLSHDEASLAIKYATLSRNNFAPFICELAISFPDIVKEVIGIALQDAIHYIDNDNYIPIISQISSADISLRKLLSDDLLKAANCYLLNNKECARKNILFSVEKLLTSLADVIPDDSRKFIAQNCAGFYKTAPYNSGCYLFLKYAFIFSPDTGMEIFQKMLRKCRDKDQYITGLYAALFSHRASRRHRSLFDDNDPSQQISLAGKLLNIAYQFIRREDDQEHDDVYTPDARDRAEEARGALLDRLLNTRDDKAIFELLRIAKKPHCRLSKERLEYLARERAALNSDESSLTEGGVLELESHLEQPPHSQKSLYQVMVTRLHDLQYALSHSDFTDRAILRTVKLEAHMQPTLAWRLEAAAKSAYSVVRESEVADGKKTDIRLISPCGKHKAVIELKLADDRWNIADFERALEHQLVGQYLRYDGCKTGCLLLTYNGDKKYWQKPGSRDRLYFKDLINYLNAKANKIMSENKALQLIVIGLDLTAPKLVPAHKSILSRSE
;
A
#
# COMPACT_ATOMS: atom_id res chain seq x y z
N MET A 1 21.15 21.94 11.57
CA MET A 1 21.20 23.04 12.55
C MET A 1 21.55 24.29 11.78
N LEU A 2 20.75 25.36 11.90
CA LEU A 2 21.17 26.69 11.43
C LEU A 2 22.33 27.15 12.32
N SER A 3 23.37 27.78 11.77
CA SER A 3 24.47 28.30 12.58
C SER A 3 23.96 29.37 13.53
N ASP A 4 24.53 29.43 14.73
CA ASP A 4 24.26 30.54 15.66
C ASP A 4 24.70 31.87 15.02
N PHE A 5 23.90 32.93 15.19
CA PHE A 5 24.22 34.26 14.67
C PHE A 5 25.44 34.82 15.41
N GLY A 6 26.46 35.22 14.66
CA GLY A 6 27.70 35.76 15.19
C GLY A 6 27.71 37.29 15.25
N LYS A 7 28.82 37.86 15.75
CA LYS A 7 29.05 39.32 15.74
C LYS A 7 29.01 39.89 14.32
N ASP A 8 29.52 39.14 13.34
CA ASP A 8 29.63 39.56 11.94
C ASP A 8 28.27 39.68 11.23
N ASP A 9 27.20 39.12 11.81
CA ASP A 9 25.84 39.19 11.30
C ASP A 9 25.10 40.47 11.72
N LEU A 10 25.54 41.12 12.81
CA LEU A 10 24.86 42.29 13.37
C LEU A 10 24.74 43.48 12.38
N PRO A 11 25.76 43.85 11.57
CA PRO A 11 25.67 44.99 10.67
C PRO A 11 24.55 44.90 9.63
N TRP A 12 24.37 43.74 8.97
CA TRP A 12 23.34 43.59 7.94
C TRP A 12 21.94 43.42 8.55
N MET A 13 21.84 42.82 9.73
CA MET A 13 20.56 42.71 10.43
C MET A 13 20.08 44.06 10.97
N ILE A 14 21.00 44.92 11.43
CA ILE A 14 20.68 46.28 11.83
C ILE A 14 20.31 47.13 10.61
N SER A 15 20.95 46.95 9.45
CA SER A 15 20.58 47.68 8.24
C SER A 15 19.16 47.35 7.76
N LEU A 16 18.71 46.10 7.97
CA LEU A 16 17.32 45.70 7.69
C LEU A 16 16.27 46.42 8.56
N LEU A 17 16.63 46.84 9.78
CA LEU A 17 15.73 47.65 10.60
C LEU A 17 15.43 49.02 9.96
N GLY A 18 16.27 49.51 9.05
CA GLY A 18 16.02 50.73 8.28
C GLY A 18 15.00 50.60 7.16
N ASN A 19 14.57 49.37 6.81
CA ASN A 19 13.61 49.15 5.73
C ASN A 19 12.16 49.44 6.16
N LYS A 20 11.57 50.51 5.63
CA LYS A 20 10.24 51.01 6.01
C LYS A 20 9.06 50.30 5.34
N SER A 21 9.33 49.36 4.43
CA SER A 21 8.28 48.71 3.63
C SER A 21 7.36 47.80 4.47
N PHE A 22 7.79 47.36 5.66
CA PHE A 22 7.03 46.44 6.54
C PHE A 22 7.20 46.77 8.03
N PRO A 23 6.35 47.63 8.62
CA PRO A 23 6.50 48.12 10.00
C PRO A 23 6.45 47.01 11.07
N GLN A 24 5.56 46.02 10.90
CA GLN A 24 5.42 44.89 11.85
C GLN A 24 6.69 44.03 11.87
N SER A 25 7.36 43.87 10.73
CA SER A 25 8.61 43.12 10.60
C SER A 25 9.77 43.80 11.32
N ARG A 26 9.82 45.14 11.37
CA ARG A 26 10.84 45.90 12.11
C ARG A 26 10.76 45.65 13.62
N THR A 27 9.54 45.58 14.16
CA THR A 27 9.33 45.28 15.59
C THR A 27 9.76 43.86 15.95
N ILE A 28 9.44 42.89 15.10
CA ILE A 28 9.85 41.49 15.27
C ILE A 28 11.38 41.37 15.15
N LEU A 29 11.98 42.01 14.16
CA LEU A 29 13.41 42.00 13.94
C LEU A 29 14.19 42.64 15.11
N LEU A 30 13.67 43.73 15.68
CA LEU A 30 14.27 44.36 16.86
C LEU A 30 14.22 43.43 18.07
N LYS A 31 13.08 42.76 18.30
CA LYS A 31 12.96 41.74 19.38
C LYS A 31 13.90 40.56 19.13
N PHE A 32 14.03 40.12 17.89
CA PHE A 32 14.91 39.03 17.49
C PHE A 32 16.37 39.36 17.78
N LEU A 33 16.83 40.55 17.38
CA LEU A 33 18.17 41.06 17.64
C LEU A 33 18.50 41.06 19.14
N PHE A 34 17.59 41.54 20.00
CA PHE A 34 17.82 41.53 21.45
C PHE A 34 17.79 40.13 22.11
N GLN A 35 17.22 39.11 21.47
CA GLN A 35 16.95 37.82 22.12
C GLN A 35 17.80 36.67 21.58
N PHE A 36 18.18 36.71 20.30
CA PHE A 36 18.78 35.57 19.59
C PHE A 36 20.10 35.91 18.89
N THR A 37 20.67 37.09 19.17
CA THR A 37 21.96 37.52 18.61
C THR A 37 22.85 38.09 19.71
N PRO A 38 24.18 38.18 19.50
CA PRO A 38 25.10 38.75 20.50
C PRO A 38 25.05 40.28 20.56
N LEU A 39 23.96 40.92 20.14
CA LEU A 39 23.80 42.37 20.13
C LEU A 39 23.95 43.00 21.52
N ILE A 40 23.45 42.35 22.58
CA ILE A 40 23.58 42.85 23.96
C ILE A 40 25.05 42.89 24.38
N ASP A 41 25.80 41.84 24.07
CA ASP A 41 27.21 41.72 24.45
C ASP A 41 28.12 42.67 23.64
N ASN A 42 27.66 43.12 22.48
CA ASN A 42 28.37 44.05 21.59
C ASN A 42 27.70 45.43 21.49
N LEU A 43 26.77 45.74 22.40
CA LEU A 43 25.97 46.97 22.35
C LEU A 43 26.81 48.26 22.24
N PRO A 44 27.96 48.42 22.92
CA PRO A 44 28.78 49.63 22.79
C PRO A 44 29.24 49.95 21.36
N GLU A 45 29.42 48.92 20.53
CA GLU A 45 29.86 49.05 19.13
C GLU A 45 28.69 49.28 18.17
N PHE A 46 27.51 48.75 18.51
CA PHE A 46 26.32 48.78 17.65
C PHE A 46 25.22 49.75 18.12
N GLN A 47 25.43 50.48 19.22
CA GLN A 47 24.44 51.40 19.79
C GLN A 47 24.07 52.53 18.81
N GLU A 48 25.06 53.14 18.18
CA GLU A 48 24.83 54.22 17.21
C GLU A 48 24.16 53.70 15.92
N PRO A 49 24.64 52.62 15.26
CA PRO A 49 23.93 51.99 14.14
C PRO A 49 22.49 51.59 14.45
N LEU A 50 22.26 50.98 15.61
CA LEU A 50 20.92 50.54 16.04
C LEU A 50 19.99 51.72 16.24
N THR A 51 20.45 52.76 16.94
CA THR A 51 19.65 53.97 17.19
C THR A 51 19.32 54.68 15.88
N ASN A 52 20.27 54.79 14.95
CA ASN A 52 20.05 55.37 13.63
C ASN A 52 19.02 54.60 12.80
N ALA A 53 18.97 53.27 12.91
CA ALA A 53 18.03 52.44 12.15
C ALA A 53 16.59 52.49 12.67
N ILE A 54 16.36 52.96 13.90
CA ILE A 54 15.04 52.99 14.56
C ILE A 54 14.59 54.40 14.98
N ASN A 55 15.40 55.44 14.71
CA ASN A 55 15.13 56.81 15.17
C ASN A 55 13.83 57.44 14.62
N ASP A 56 13.26 56.84 13.58
CA ASP A 56 12.05 57.29 12.90
C ASP A 56 10.76 56.74 13.53
N ASP A 57 10.86 55.85 14.52
CA ASP A 57 9.71 55.21 15.18
C ASP A 57 9.87 55.26 16.71
N GLU A 58 9.02 56.06 17.35
CA GLU A 58 9.02 56.28 18.79
C GLU A 58 8.69 54.99 19.59
N ALA A 59 7.91 54.07 19.02
CA ALA A 59 7.60 52.79 19.64
C ALA A 59 8.81 51.83 19.61
N LEU A 60 9.58 51.83 18.51
CA LEU A 60 10.82 51.06 18.42
C LEU A 60 11.91 51.63 19.33
N LEU A 61 12.02 52.95 19.42
CA LEU A 61 12.91 53.63 20.38
C LEU A 61 12.56 53.26 21.82
N SER A 62 11.28 53.32 22.19
CA SER A 62 10.82 52.94 23.53
C SER A 62 11.13 51.47 23.85
N LEU A 63 10.91 50.56 22.89
CA LEU A 63 11.20 49.15 23.04
C LEU A 63 12.70 48.87 23.20
N ALA A 64 13.55 49.57 22.42
CA ALA A 64 15.00 49.47 22.55
C ALA A 64 15.47 50.02 23.91
N CYS A 65 14.96 51.17 24.35
CA CYS A 65 15.27 51.74 25.66
C CYS A 65 14.85 50.82 26.82
N GLU A 66 13.70 50.14 26.71
CA GLU A 66 13.27 49.16 27.71
C GLU A 66 14.23 47.96 27.81
N ARG A 67 14.74 47.49 26.66
CA ARG A 67 15.65 46.33 26.60
C ARG A 67 17.10 46.66 26.95
N VAL A 68 17.53 47.91 26.72
CA VAL A 68 18.88 48.40 27.05
C VAL A 68 19.02 48.83 28.52
N LYS A 69 17.90 49.10 29.22
CA LYS A 69 17.94 49.32 30.66
C LYS A 69 18.60 48.10 31.33
N PRO A 70 19.71 48.27 32.06
CA PRO A 70 20.27 47.17 32.85
C PRO A 70 19.16 46.68 33.77
N ARG A 71 18.90 45.36 33.74
CA ARG A 71 18.06 44.74 34.78
C ARG A 71 18.70 45.15 36.10
N SER A 72 17.94 45.76 37.00
CA SER A 72 18.44 46.19 38.31
C SER A 72 19.31 45.08 38.89
N ASP A 73 20.54 45.39 39.29
CA ASP A 73 21.48 44.47 39.91
C ASP A 73 20.83 43.81 41.12
N ASN A 74 20.13 42.70 40.88
CA ASN A 74 19.66 41.87 41.95
C ASN A 74 20.91 41.08 42.35
N ALA A 75 21.58 41.50 43.42
CA ALA A 75 22.76 40.81 43.97
C ALA A 75 22.50 39.29 44.13
N GLU A 76 21.24 38.92 44.35
CA GLU A 76 20.78 37.54 44.41
C GLU A 76 20.87 36.78 43.07
N TYR A 77 20.63 37.45 41.93
CA TYR A 77 20.74 36.86 40.60
C TYR A 77 22.20 36.61 40.20
N ILE A 78 23.09 37.58 40.45
CA ILE A 78 24.54 37.43 40.20
C ILE A 78 25.11 36.31 41.06
N ARG A 79 24.78 36.29 42.36
CA ARG A 79 25.16 35.22 43.28
C ARG A 79 24.66 33.84 42.81
N ARG A 80 23.44 33.75 42.24
CA ARG A 80 22.89 32.51 41.67
C ARG A 80 23.56 32.09 40.34
N GLN A 81 24.21 32.99 39.62
CA GLN A 81 25.00 32.65 38.43
C GLN A 81 26.38 32.14 38.86
N GLU A 82 27.05 32.83 39.78
CA GLU A 82 28.34 32.41 40.35
C GLU A 82 28.25 31.04 41.03
N ILE A 83 27.17 30.79 41.79
CA ILE A 83 26.90 29.47 42.38
C ILE A 83 26.73 28.40 41.29
N ARG A 84 26.01 28.70 40.19
CA ARG A 84 25.82 27.75 39.09
C ARG A 84 27.11 27.45 38.34
N GLU A 85 27.93 28.46 38.07
CA GLU A 85 29.23 28.29 37.42
C GLU A 85 30.19 27.47 38.30
N GLU A 86 30.18 27.69 39.62
CA GLU A 86 30.98 26.92 40.56
C GLU A 86 30.47 25.48 40.71
N GLU A 87 29.15 25.28 40.81
CA GLU A 87 28.51 23.96 40.78
C GLU A 87 28.85 23.21 39.48
N GLU A 88 28.89 23.89 38.34
CA GLU A 88 29.23 23.32 37.04
C GLU A 88 30.72 22.98 36.94
N ARG A 89 31.63 23.80 37.47
CA ARG A 89 33.06 23.45 37.59
C ARG A 89 33.28 22.25 38.49
N ILE A 90 32.61 22.21 39.65
CA ILE A 90 32.68 21.07 40.58
C ILE A 90 32.15 19.81 39.89
N ARG A 91 31.04 19.91 39.15
CA ARG A 91 30.46 18.82 38.38
C ARG A 91 31.43 18.31 37.31
N GLN A 92 32.04 19.21 36.52
CA GLN A 92 33.01 18.83 35.51
C GLN A 92 34.25 18.17 36.10
N LYS A 93 34.74 18.68 37.25
CA LYS A 93 35.89 18.10 37.96
C LYS A 93 35.57 16.72 38.51
N THR A 94 34.42 16.56 39.17
CA THR A 94 33.98 15.26 39.72
C THR A 94 33.69 14.24 38.62
N GLU A 95 33.10 14.64 37.48
CA GLU A 95 32.93 13.78 36.31
C GLU A 95 34.28 13.35 35.72
N LYS A 96 35.26 14.25 35.67
CA LYS A 96 36.61 13.93 35.19
C LYS A 96 37.35 12.97 36.12
N GLU A 97 37.28 13.19 37.43
CA GLU A 97 37.85 12.28 38.44
C GLU A 97 37.20 10.89 38.38
N LYS A 98 35.87 10.85 38.23
CA LYS A 98 35.12 9.59 38.07
C LYS A 98 35.55 8.85 36.80
N LYS A 99 35.66 9.53 35.66
CA LYS A 99 36.15 8.95 34.39
C LYS A 99 37.58 8.41 34.52
N ASN A 100 38.48 9.17 35.15
CA ASN A 100 39.86 8.72 35.35
C ASN A 100 39.94 7.45 36.20
N LYS A 101 39.14 7.38 37.27
CA LYS A 101 39.05 6.18 38.12
C LYS A 101 38.49 4.98 37.35
N GLU A 102 37.45 5.18 36.54
CA GLU A 102 36.88 4.12 35.68
C GLU A 102 37.92 3.60 34.67
N ILE A 103 38.76 4.47 34.11
CA ILE A 103 39.86 4.10 33.20
C ILE A 103 40.93 3.27 33.93
N GLU A 104 41.36 3.69 35.13
CA GLU A 104 42.35 2.95 35.93
C GLU A 104 41.84 1.56 36.34
N GLU A 105 40.58 1.46 36.79
CA GLU A 105 39.94 0.19 37.12
C GLU A 105 39.81 -0.73 35.89
N TRP A 106 39.58 -0.15 34.72
CA TRP A 106 39.53 -0.88 33.45
C TRP A 106 40.91 -1.42 33.05
N LEU A 107 41.95 -0.59 33.11
CA LEU A 107 43.33 -0.99 32.76
C LEU A 107 43.83 -2.13 33.66
N ASN A 108 43.59 -2.05 34.97
CA ASN A 108 43.98 -3.09 35.92
C ASN A 108 43.24 -4.41 35.66
N TRP A 109 41.93 -4.33 35.37
CA TRP A 109 41.14 -5.50 35.00
C TRP A 109 41.59 -6.10 33.66
N TYR A 110 41.87 -5.27 32.66
CA TYR A 110 42.31 -5.71 31.33
C TYR A 110 43.64 -6.48 31.39
N ASP A 111 44.61 -5.97 32.16
CA ASP A 111 45.92 -6.63 32.36
C ASP A 111 45.76 -7.98 33.07
N THR A 112 44.90 -8.04 34.10
CA THR A 112 44.58 -9.28 34.83
C THR A 112 43.86 -10.29 33.92
N PHE A 113 42.91 -9.84 33.12
CA PHE A 113 42.09 -10.68 32.24
C PHE A 113 42.88 -11.27 31.07
N THR A 114 43.75 -10.47 30.45
CA THR A 114 44.58 -10.93 29.32
C THR A 114 45.72 -11.88 29.74
N THR A 115 46.05 -11.93 31.03
CA THR A 115 47.09 -12.82 31.58
C THR A 115 46.59 -14.26 31.84
N ASP A 116 45.33 -14.45 32.24
CA ASP A 116 44.73 -15.79 32.44
C ASP A 116 43.23 -15.83 32.08
N ILE A 117 42.96 -15.90 30.77
CA ILE A 117 41.61 -15.86 30.20
C ILE A 117 40.79 -17.14 30.48
N THR A 118 41.46 -18.30 30.55
CA THR A 118 40.83 -19.61 30.73
C THR A 118 40.24 -19.79 32.12
N TRP A 119 40.94 -19.30 33.15
CA TRP A 119 40.45 -19.34 34.54
C TRP A 119 39.33 -18.31 34.77
N THR A 120 39.47 -17.10 34.23
CA THR A 120 38.53 -15.99 34.46
C THR A 120 37.17 -16.18 33.79
N LEU A 121 37.10 -16.94 32.69
CA LEU A 121 35.86 -17.29 31.99
C LEU A 121 35.19 -18.58 32.51
N SER A 122 35.69 -19.16 33.60
CA SER A 122 35.16 -20.39 34.23
C SER A 122 34.56 -20.12 35.62
N GLY A 123 33.51 -20.86 36.00
CA GLY A 123 32.90 -20.78 37.33
C GLY A 123 32.34 -19.39 37.68
N ASP A 124 32.53 -18.95 38.93
CA ASP A 124 31.97 -17.68 39.44
C ASP A 124 32.55 -16.42 38.77
N GLY A 125 33.72 -16.54 38.11
CA GLY A 125 34.36 -15.44 37.37
C GLY A 125 33.65 -15.06 36.07
N GLN A 126 33.00 -16.03 35.42
CA GLN A 126 32.38 -15.87 34.10
C GLN A 126 31.35 -14.73 34.08
N TYR A 127 30.46 -14.67 35.08
CA TYR A 127 29.45 -13.61 35.18
C TYR A 127 30.08 -12.22 35.27
N SER A 128 31.10 -12.06 36.11
CA SER A 128 31.74 -10.76 36.36
C SER A 128 32.42 -10.20 35.11
N VAL A 129 33.06 -11.07 34.32
CA VAL A 129 33.72 -10.72 33.06
C VAL A 129 32.69 -10.32 32.01
N LEU A 130 31.69 -11.17 31.77
CA LEU A 130 30.66 -10.90 30.76
C LEU A 130 29.85 -9.65 31.11
N LYS A 131 29.51 -9.46 32.39
CA LYS A 131 28.87 -8.23 32.88
C LYS A 131 29.68 -7.00 32.55
N ARG A 132 30.99 -7.02 32.79
CA ARG A 132 31.86 -5.87 32.57
C ARG A 132 31.99 -5.53 31.08
N ILE A 133 32.03 -6.54 30.20
CA ILE A 133 32.00 -6.35 28.74
C ILE A 133 30.68 -5.69 28.31
N VAL A 134 29.53 -6.20 28.77
CA VAL A 134 28.21 -5.63 28.47
C VAL A 134 28.10 -4.19 28.99
N ASP A 135 28.53 -3.92 30.23
CA ASP A 135 28.48 -2.58 30.83
C ASP A 135 29.30 -1.56 30.00
N ILE A 136 30.48 -1.95 29.49
CA ILE A 136 31.31 -1.10 28.61
C ILE A 136 30.55 -0.75 27.33
N MET A 137 29.95 -1.75 26.68
CA MET A 137 29.24 -1.56 25.42
C MET A 137 27.98 -0.70 25.61
N GLN A 138 27.19 -0.94 26.66
CA GLN A 138 26.03 -0.13 27.01
C GLN A 138 26.41 1.33 27.30
N ASN A 139 27.50 1.58 28.03
CA ASN A 139 27.96 2.93 28.32
C ASN A 139 28.46 3.68 27.06
N THR A 140 29.02 2.94 26.09
CA THR A 140 29.54 3.51 24.84
C THR A 140 28.41 3.92 23.90
N HIS A 141 27.44 3.03 23.66
CA HIS A 141 26.40 3.22 22.66
C HIS A 141 25.08 3.77 23.22
N ARG A 142 24.92 3.80 24.55
CA ARG A 142 23.69 4.25 25.25
C ARG A 142 22.43 3.52 24.78
N GLY A 143 22.56 2.22 24.49
CA GLY A 143 21.48 1.32 24.09
C GLY A 143 20.97 0.46 25.25
N TYR A 144 19.72 -0.02 25.15
CA TYR A 144 19.08 -0.86 26.17
C TYR A 144 18.96 -2.32 25.73
N SER A 145 18.82 -2.57 24.42
CA SER A 145 18.81 -3.92 23.85
C SER A 145 20.18 -4.28 23.25
N PRO A 146 20.58 -5.57 23.20
CA PRO A 146 21.83 -5.99 22.56
C PRO A 146 21.99 -5.47 21.12
N GLU A 147 20.90 -5.43 20.36
CA GLU A 147 20.85 -4.86 19.00
C GLU A 147 21.24 -3.37 18.92
N ASP A 148 21.11 -2.62 20.02
CA ASP A 148 21.44 -1.20 20.07
C ASP A 148 22.90 -0.96 20.46
N PHE A 149 23.47 -1.82 21.31
CA PHE A 149 24.78 -1.56 21.95
C PHE A 149 25.89 -2.53 21.57
N TRP A 150 25.57 -3.71 21.01
CA TRP A 150 26.58 -4.69 20.65
C TRP A 150 27.42 -4.17 19.47
N ASP A 151 28.74 -4.08 19.68
CA ASP A 151 29.69 -3.66 18.66
C ASP A 151 30.84 -4.66 18.56
N ASN A 152 30.75 -5.54 17.57
CA ASN A 152 31.78 -6.53 17.31
C ASN A 152 33.13 -5.89 16.92
N LYS A 153 33.13 -4.71 16.26
CA LYS A 153 34.37 -4.02 15.89
C LYS A 153 35.10 -3.52 17.13
N LEU A 154 34.37 -3.01 18.12
CA LEU A 154 34.94 -2.58 19.39
C LEU A 154 35.61 -3.76 20.12
N LEU A 155 35.00 -4.94 20.06
CA LEU A 155 35.53 -6.16 20.67
C LEU A 155 36.85 -6.60 20.02
N HIS A 156 36.92 -6.66 18.68
CA HIS A 156 38.14 -6.97 17.93
C HIS A 156 39.22 -5.88 18.00
N THR A 157 38.85 -4.63 18.28
CA THR A 157 39.82 -3.55 18.52
C THR A 157 40.45 -3.68 19.91
N SER A 158 39.68 -4.20 20.87
CA SER A 158 40.08 -4.28 22.27
C SER A 158 40.78 -5.59 22.64
N PHE A 159 40.49 -6.69 21.95
CA PHE A 159 41.03 -8.02 22.26
C PHE A 159 41.55 -8.72 21.00
N ASN A 160 42.52 -9.63 21.17
CA ASN A 160 43.00 -10.46 20.06
C ASN A 160 41.94 -11.53 19.67
N ASP A 161 42.02 -12.04 18.44
CA ASP A 161 41.03 -12.98 17.88
C ASP A 161 40.85 -14.28 18.70
N SER A 162 41.90 -14.73 19.41
CA SER A 162 41.80 -15.91 20.28
C SER A 162 40.95 -15.61 21.51
N CYS A 163 41.12 -14.43 22.11
CA CYS A 163 40.34 -13.97 23.25
C CYS A 163 38.88 -13.72 22.86
N VAL A 164 38.64 -13.08 21.71
CA VAL A 164 37.29 -12.85 21.19
C VAL A 164 36.51 -14.16 21.08
N LYS A 165 37.10 -15.19 20.45
CA LYS A 165 36.46 -16.52 20.33
C LYS A 165 36.14 -17.16 21.67
N GLN A 166 36.98 -16.98 22.69
CA GLN A 166 36.71 -17.50 24.02
C GLN A 166 35.58 -16.73 24.70
N ILE A 167 35.56 -15.40 24.57
CA ILE A 167 34.48 -14.54 25.07
C ILE A 167 33.14 -14.92 24.42
N GLU A 168 33.09 -15.04 23.10
CA GLU A 168 31.90 -15.46 22.35
C GLU A 168 31.41 -16.83 22.84
N LYS A 169 32.31 -17.81 22.99
CA LYS A 169 31.96 -19.14 23.51
C LYS A 169 31.43 -19.09 24.94
N SER A 170 31.97 -18.23 25.79
CA SER A 170 31.48 -18.03 27.16
C SER A 170 30.09 -17.40 27.18
N PHE A 171 29.82 -16.42 26.32
CA PHE A 171 28.49 -15.86 26.12
C PHE A 171 27.49 -16.92 25.65
N GLN A 172 27.89 -17.77 24.69
CA GLN A 172 27.09 -18.90 24.18
C GLN A 172 26.73 -19.91 25.28
N GLN A 173 27.68 -20.23 26.16
CA GLN A 173 27.43 -21.12 27.30
C GLN A 173 26.54 -20.46 28.35
N TYR A 174 26.75 -19.17 28.62
CA TYR A 174 26.02 -18.45 29.65
C TYR A 174 24.53 -18.34 29.36
N TRP A 175 24.14 -18.03 28.11
CA TRP A 175 22.73 -17.88 27.78
C TRP A 175 21.95 -19.20 27.87
N ARG A 176 22.57 -20.33 27.49
CA ARG A 176 21.98 -21.68 27.62
C ARG A 176 21.69 -22.07 29.07
N ASN A 177 22.50 -21.57 30.01
CA ASN A 177 22.37 -21.85 31.45
C ASN A 177 21.53 -20.81 32.21
N THR A 178 21.03 -19.78 31.52
CA THR A 178 20.26 -18.69 32.14
C THR A 178 18.80 -18.76 31.69
N PRO A 179 17.93 -19.43 32.47
CA PRO A 179 16.51 -19.52 32.13
C PRO A 179 15.84 -18.15 32.22
N THR A 180 14.85 -17.92 31.37
CA THR A 180 13.99 -16.74 31.45
C THR A 180 12.51 -17.12 31.31
N GLN A 181 11.66 -16.16 31.65
CA GLN A 181 10.21 -16.25 31.71
C GLN A 181 9.57 -15.31 30.69
N LEU A 182 8.40 -15.72 30.18
CA LEU A 182 7.57 -14.88 29.31
C LEU A 182 7.06 -13.66 30.08
N TRP A 183 6.84 -12.55 29.38
CA TRP A 183 6.42 -11.28 29.97
C TRP A 183 5.29 -11.38 31.01
N HIS A 184 4.28 -12.23 30.76
CA HIS A 184 3.12 -12.36 31.65
C HIS A 184 3.39 -13.15 32.95
N THR A 185 4.42 -14.01 32.99
CA THR A 185 4.79 -14.78 34.19
C THR A 185 5.81 -14.08 35.09
N ARG A 186 6.34 -12.94 34.65
CA ARG A 186 7.36 -12.18 35.39
C ARG A 186 6.76 -11.45 36.59
N ASP A 187 7.58 -11.32 37.63
CA ASP A 187 7.27 -10.49 38.79
C ASP A 187 7.07 -9.02 38.41
N ARG A 188 6.21 -8.32 39.16
CA ARG A 188 5.85 -6.92 38.89
C ARG A 188 7.05 -5.98 38.80
N GLU A 189 8.08 -6.20 39.62
CA GLU A 189 9.29 -5.37 39.66
C GLU A 189 10.14 -5.49 38.39
N HIS A 190 10.15 -6.67 37.76
CA HIS A 190 10.95 -6.98 36.56
C HIS A 190 10.08 -7.18 35.31
N LYS A 191 8.81 -6.76 35.35
CA LYS A 191 7.84 -7.02 34.28
C LYS A 191 8.22 -6.33 32.97
N ASN A 192 8.81 -5.13 33.05
CA ASN A 192 9.16 -4.30 31.88
C ASN A 192 10.67 -4.06 31.73
N SER A 193 11.50 -4.81 32.46
CA SER A 193 12.96 -4.66 32.44
C SER A 193 13.65 -6.02 32.55
N LEU A 194 14.74 -6.17 31.82
CA LEU A 194 15.63 -7.33 31.94
C LEU A 194 16.53 -7.16 33.16
N THR A 195 16.76 -8.25 33.89
CA THR A 195 17.81 -8.31 34.90
C THR A 195 19.19 -8.30 34.23
N GLN A 196 20.25 -7.97 34.97
CA GLN A 196 21.60 -7.96 34.40
C GLN A 196 22.00 -9.32 33.82
N SER A 197 21.64 -10.43 34.50
CA SER A 197 21.91 -11.78 34.00
C SER A 197 21.19 -12.06 32.68
N GLU A 198 19.95 -11.60 32.53
CA GLU A 198 19.21 -11.74 31.28
C GLU A 198 19.75 -10.85 30.17
N ILE A 199 20.27 -9.65 30.48
CA ILE A 199 20.95 -8.81 29.49
C ILE A 199 22.20 -9.53 28.96
N ILE A 200 23.01 -10.12 29.84
CA ILE A 200 24.21 -10.89 29.45
C ILE A 200 23.81 -12.11 28.60
N ALA A 201 22.80 -12.86 29.03
CA ALA A 201 22.30 -14.01 28.28
C ALA A 201 21.74 -13.62 26.91
N PHE A 202 20.92 -12.57 26.84
CA PHE A 202 20.35 -12.10 25.59
C PHE A 202 21.44 -11.57 24.64
N THR A 203 22.47 -10.92 25.18
CA THR A 203 23.66 -10.53 24.40
C THR A 203 24.36 -11.76 23.83
N GLY A 204 24.55 -12.81 24.63
CA GLY A 204 25.19 -14.03 24.15
C GLY A 204 24.41 -14.76 23.08
N LEU A 205 23.08 -14.76 23.18
CA LEU A 205 22.20 -15.27 22.14
C LEU A 205 22.27 -14.43 20.86
N PHE A 206 22.30 -13.10 20.99
CA PHE A 206 22.43 -12.19 19.85
C PHE A 206 23.74 -12.43 19.08
N ILE A 207 24.87 -12.56 19.79
CA ILE A 207 26.19 -12.89 19.21
C ILE A 207 26.12 -14.19 18.41
N GLU A 208 25.55 -15.25 19.00
CA GLU A 208 25.44 -16.54 18.32
C GLU A 208 24.57 -16.44 17.07
N SER A 209 23.51 -15.63 17.11
CA SER A 209 22.61 -15.43 15.98
C SER A 209 23.22 -14.71 14.79
N GLU A 210 24.35 -13.99 14.97
CA GLU A 210 25.08 -13.39 13.85
C GLU A 210 25.79 -14.45 12.98
N SER A 211 25.95 -15.67 13.50
CA SER A 211 26.58 -16.77 12.77
C SER A 211 25.59 -17.44 11.81
N GLN A 212 25.99 -17.60 10.54
CA GLN A 212 25.15 -18.24 9.54
C GLN A 212 24.83 -19.69 9.90
N GLY A 213 23.53 -20.04 9.99
CA GLY A 213 23.09 -21.40 10.25
C GLY A 213 23.06 -21.80 11.73
N TRP A 214 23.23 -20.85 12.65
CA TRP A 214 23.21 -21.09 14.10
C TRP A 214 21.91 -21.77 14.57
N GLU A 215 20.78 -21.45 13.91
CA GLU A 215 19.47 -21.99 14.23
C GLU A 215 19.41 -23.51 14.11
N LYS A 216 20.23 -24.09 13.23
CA LYS A 216 20.31 -25.55 13.02
C LYS A 216 21.10 -26.27 14.11
N MET A 217 21.84 -25.52 14.93
CA MET A 217 22.66 -26.06 16.01
C MET A 217 21.90 -26.12 17.34
N LEU A 218 20.69 -25.55 17.39
CA LEU A 218 19.87 -25.52 18.61
C LEU A 218 19.11 -26.83 18.82
N SER A 219 19.09 -27.29 20.06
CA SER A 219 18.11 -28.26 20.54
C SER A 219 16.71 -27.63 20.70
N HIS A 220 15.69 -28.45 20.92
CA HIS A 220 14.32 -27.96 21.11
C HIS A 220 14.19 -27.06 22.35
N ASP A 221 14.86 -27.40 23.46
CA ASP A 221 14.83 -26.61 24.69
C ASP A 221 15.56 -25.27 24.52
N GLU A 222 16.70 -25.28 23.82
CA GLU A 222 17.45 -24.06 23.50
C GLU A 222 16.68 -23.15 22.54
N ALA A 223 16.00 -23.71 21.54
CA ALA A 223 15.13 -22.96 20.65
C ALA A 223 13.96 -22.32 21.42
N SER A 224 13.32 -23.06 22.32
CA SER A 224 12.27 -22.52 23.20
C SER A 224 12.77 -21.36 24.06
N LEU A 225 13.97 -21.50 24.65
CA LEU A 225 14.60 -20.44 25.43
C LEU A 225 14.94 -19.21 24.57
N ALA A 226 15.48 -19.42 23.37
CA ALA A 226 15.81 -18.35 22.44
C ALA A 226 14.57 -17.55 22.02
N ILE A 227 13.44 -18.23 21.77
CA ILE A 227 12.16 -17.59 21.43
C ILE A 227 11.64 -16.74 22.60
N LYS A 228 11.78 -17.22 23.85
CA LYS A 228 11.42 -16.43 25.04
C LYS A 228 12.23 -15.13 25.09
N TYR A 229 13.55 -15.20 24.92
CA TYR A 229 14.40 -13.99 24.84
C TYR A 229 13.99 -13.06 23.70
N ALA A 230 13.64 -13.61 22.53
CA ALA A 230 13.19 -12.83 21.39
C ALA A 230 11.93 -12.00 21.70
N THR A 231 11.07 -12.49 22.60
CA THR A 231 9.85 -11.77 23.02
C THR A 231 10.10 -10.68 24.07
N LEU A 232 11.29 -10.63 24.69
CA LEU A 232 11.61 -9.66 25.74
C LEU A 232 12.24 -8.36 25.22
N SER A 233 12.53 -8.26 23.92
CA SER A 233 12.95 -6.98 23.33
C SER A 233 11.80 -5.95 23.39
N ARG A 234 12.10 -4.69 23.65
CA ARG A 234 11.11 -3.68 24.10
C ARG A 234 9.96 -3.44 23.12
N ASN A 235 10.29 -3.27 21.84
CA ASN A 235 9.35 -2.74 20.83
C ASN A 235 9.08 -3.72 19.68
N ASN A 236 10.08 -4.51 19.31
CA ASN A 236 10.02 -5.50 18.24
C ASN A 236 10.48 -6.84 18.79
N PHE A 237 10.21 -7.92 18.05
CA PHE A 237 10.93 -9.16 18.31
C PHE A 237 12.41 -8.97 18.04
N ALA A 238 13.26 -9.77 18.69
CA ALA A 238 14.67 -9.83 18.33
C ALA A 238 14.85 -10.18 16.84
N PRO A 239 15.89 -9.67 16.16
CA PRO A 239 16.05 -9.78 14.70
C PRO A 239 16.00 -11.22 14.17
N PHE A 240 16.49 -12.17 14.95
CA PHE A 240 16.59 -13.58 14.59
C PHE A 240 15.26 -14.37 14.69
N ILE A 241 14.14 -13.76 15.11
CA ILE A 241 12.87 -14.48 15.28
C ILE A 241 12.37 -15.13 13.99
N CYS A 242 12.63 -14.50 12.83
CA CYS A 242 12.18 -15.02 11.54
C CYS A 242 12.93 -16.30 11.15
N GLU A 243 14.21 -16.40 11.49
CA GLU A 243 15.01 -17.61 11.27
C GLU A 243 14.51 -18.76 12.16
N LEU A 244 14.20 -18.47 13.42
CA LEU A 244 13.60 -19.44 14.34
C LEU A 244 12.20 -19.87 13.88
N ALA A 245 11.40 -18.96 13.28
CA ALA A 245 10.10 -19.29 12.72
C ALA A 245 10.17 -20.22 11.51
N ILE A 246 11.27 -20.18 10.76
CA ILE A 246 11.53 -21.09 9.64
C ILE A 246 11.98 -22.47 10.14
N SER A 247 12.90 -22.51 11.10
CA SER A 247 13.52 -23.76 11.57
C SER A 247 12.70 -24.49 12.64
N PHE A 248 11.98 -23.76 13.49
CA PHE A 248 11.17 -24.29 14.60
C PHE A 248 9.75 -23.70 14.63
N PRO A 249 8.96 -23.84 13.56
CA PRO A 249 7.64 -23.21 13.45
C PRO A 249 6.70 -23.60 14.58
N ASP A 250 6.71 -24.87 15.00
CA ASP A 250 5.81 -25.37 16.05
C ASP A 250 6.17 -24.80 17.43
N ILE A 251 7.46 -24.68 17.75
CA ILE A 251 7.93 -24.10 19.02
C ILE A 251 7.60 -22.60 19.07
N VAL A 252 7.76 -21.89 17.94
CA VAL A 252 7.38 -20.47 17.84
C VAL A 252 5.88 -20.29 18.08
N LYS A 253 5.03 -21.11 17.46
CA LYS A 253 3.58 -21.10 17.71
C LYS A 253 3.26 -21.38 19.16
N GLU A 254 3.88 -22.39 19.76
CA GLU A 254 3.64 -22.74 21.17
C GLU A 254 3.98 -21.57 22.10
N VAL A 255 5.22 -21.06 22.02
CA VAL A 255 5.72 -20.04 22.95
C VAL A 255 5.02 -18.69 22.76
N ILE A 256 4.94 -18.20 21.51
CA ILE A 256 4.29 -16.90 21.22
C ILE A 256 2.77 -17.02 21.34
N GLY A 257 2.18 -18.14 20.94
CA GLY A 257 0.75 -18.41 21.09
C GLY A 257 0.32 -18.36 22.55
N ILE A 258 1.02 -19.05 23.46
CA ILE A 258 0.78 -18.96 24.91
C ILE A 258 0.91 -17.51 25.39
N ALA A 259 2.02 -16.84 25.04
CA ALA A 259 2.24 -15.44 25.43
C ALA A 259 1.10 -14.52 24.97
N LEU A 260 0.56 -14.74 23.78
CA LEU A 260 -0.56 -14.00 23.21
C LEU A 260 -1.89 -14.30 23.90
N GLN A 261 -2.19 -15.57 24.19
CA GLN A 261 -3.43 -15.96 24.89
C GLN A 261 -3.46 -15.41 26.32
N ASP A 262 -2.33 -15.32 27.00
CA ASP A 262 -2.28 -14.71 28.33
C ASP A 262 -2.34 -13.18 28.24
N ALA A 263 -1.68 -12.59 27.24
CA ALA A 263 -1.65 -11.15 27.05
C ALA A 263 -3.03 -10.49 26.90
N ILE A 264 -4.00 -11.17 26.29
CA ILE A 264 -5.35 -10.61 26.13
C ILE A 264 -6.05 -10.32 27.47
N HIS A 265 -5.70 -11.03 28.55
CA HIS A 265 -6.25 -10.79 29.89
C HIS A 265 -5.69 -9.55 30.57
N TYR A 266 -4.59 -9.00 30.06
CA TYR A 266 -3.95 -7.78 30.58
C TYR A 266 -4.38 -6.52 29.83
N ILE A 267 -5.09 -6.64 28.69
CA ILE A 267 -5.48 -5.50 27.83
C ILE A 267 -6.24 -4.42 28.61
N ASP A 268 -7.09 -4.82 29.56
CA ASP A 268 -7.92 -3.88 30.30
C ASP A 268 -7.18 -3.17 31.44
N ASN A 269 -6.04 -3.71 31.87
CA ASN A 269 -5.32 -3.30 33.08
C ASN A 269 -3.97 -2.61 32.80
N ASP A 270 -3.29 -2.97 31.71
CA ASP A 270 -1.97 -2.45 31.36
C ASP A 270 -2.04 -1.53 30.13
N ASN A 271 -1.30 -0.41 30.17
CA ASN A 271 -1.29 0.58 29.08
C ASN A 271 -0.49 0.12 27.85
N TYR A 272 0.39 -0.87 28.01
CA TYR A 272 1.25 -1.39 26.96
C TYR A 272 1.44 -2.89 27.15
N ILE A 273 1.21 -3.64 26.07
CA ILE A 273 1.41 -5.08 26.04
C ILE A 273 2.46 -5.36 24.95
N PRO A 274 3.69 -5.73 25.34
CA PRO A 274 4.80 -5.91 24.40
C PRO A 274 4.45 -6.88 23.28
N ILE A 275 3.94 -8.07 23.61
CA ILE A 275 3.71 -9.13 22.62
C ILE A 275 2.73 -8.73 21.52
N ILE A 276 1.65 -8.02 21.85
CA ILE A 276 0.69 -7.51 20.86
C ILE A 276 1.33 -6.44 19.98
N SER A 277 2.18 -5.60 20.57
CA SER A 277 2.94 -4.58 19.82
C SER A 277 3.95 -5.21 18.86
N GLN A 278 4.70 -6.19 19.32
CA GLN A 278 5.72 -6.90 18.55
C GLN A 278 5.10 -7.69 17.40
N ILE A 279 3.97 -8.38 17.64
CA ILE A 279 3.25 -9.08 16.57
C ILE A 279 2.75 -8.08 15.53
N SER A 280 2.24 -6.91 15.96
CA SER A 280 1.78 -5.88 15.03
C SER A 280 2.89 -5.29 14.16
N SER A 281 4.15 -5.28 14.61
CA SER A 281 5.32 -4.84 13.83
C SER A 281 6.06 -5.98 13.14
N ALA A 282 5.67 -7.23 13.36
CA ALA A 282 6.33 -8.41 12.81
C ALA A 282 6.10 -8.56 11.30
N ASP A 283 7.04 -9.26 10.66
CA ASP A 283 6.93 -9.66 9.26
C ASP A 283 5.64 -10.45 9.01
N ILE A 284 5.08 -10.28 7.80
CA ILE A 284 3.81 -10.92 7.45
C ILE A 284 3.90 -12.45 7.49
N SER A 285 5.09 -13.03 7.25
CA SER A 285 5.33 -14.47 7.32
C SER A 285 5.17 -15.00 8.74
N LEU A 286 5.69 -14.28 9.74
CA LEU A 286 5.52 -14.64 11.15
C LEU A 286 4.05 -14.49 11.58
N ARG A 287 3.37 -13.43 11.15
CA ARG A 287 1.93 -13.26 11.42
C ARG A 287 1.09 -14.36 10.78
N LYS A 288 1.43 -14.82 9.57
CA LYS A 288 0.77 -15.96 8.91
C LYS A 288 0.95 -17.25 9.71
N LEU A 289 2.14 -17.49 10.24
CA LEU A 289 2.41 -18.62 11.12
C LEU A 289 1.51 -18.59 12.37
N LEU A 290 1.29 -17.41 12.95
CA LEU A 290 0.49 -17.19 14.17
C LEU A 290 -1.01 -16.89 13.90
N SER A 291 -1.49 -17.13 12.68
CA SER A 291 -2.85 -16.72 12.26
C SER A 291 -3.95 -17.35 13.11
N ASP A 292 -3.84 -18.64 13.43
CA ASP A 292 -4.80 -19.36 14.29
C ASP A 292 -4.81 -18.83 15.72
N ASP A 293 -3.62 -18.55 16.28
CA ASP A 293 -3.46 -18.00 17.63
C ASP A 293 -4.03 -16.57 17.72
N LEU A 294 -3.79 -15.75 16.70
CA LEU A 294 -4.35 -14.41 16.55
C LEU A 294 -5.88 -14.45 16.49
N LEU A 295 -6.43 -15.38 15.69
CA LEU A 295 -7.87 -15.55 15.57
C LEU A 295 -8.49 -15.98 16.90
N LYS A 296 -7.87 -16.95 17.59
CA LYS A 296 -8.31 -17.41 18.90
C LYS A 296 -8.26 -16.30 19.94
N ALA A 297 -7.16 -15.56 20.02
CA ALA A 297 -6.98 -14.45 20.95
C ALA A 297 -8.02 -13.33 20.73
N ALA A 298 -8.22 -12.92 19.47
CA ALA A 298 -9.21 -11.91 19.11
C ALA A 298 -10.64 -12.36 19.47
N ASN A 299 -10.99 -13.61 19.18
CA ASN A 299 -12.31 -14.16 19.54
C ASN A 299 -12.51 -14.22 21.06
N CYS A 300 -11.53 -14.73 21.80
CA CYS A 300 -11.60 -14.79 23.26
C CYS A 300 -11.79 -13.40 23.87
N TYR A 301 -11.06 -12.40 23.38
CA TYR A 301 -11.23 -11.02 23.84
C TYR A 301 -12.64 -10.47 23.53
N LEU A 302 -13.11 -10.61 22.28
CA LEU A 302 -14.39 -10.07 21.84
C LEU A 302 -15.61 -10.72 22.50
N LEU A 303 -15.52 -12.01 22.87
CA LEU A 303 -16.63 -12.75 23.49
C LEU A 303 -16.71 -12.51 25.01
N ASN A 304 -15.57 -12.35 25.67
CA ASN A 304 -15.51 -12.27 27.13
C ASN A 304 -15.63 -10.83 27.65
N ASN A 305 -15.20 -9.83 26.88
CA ASN A 305 -15.27 -8.44 27.27
C ASN A 305 -16.52 -7.76 26.69
N LYS A 306 -17.25 -7.03 27.53
CA LYS A 306 -18.50 -6.33 27.14
C LYS A 306 -18.47 -4.83 27.39
N GLU A 307 -17.42 -4.32 28.05
CA GLU A 307 -17.30 -2.91 28.39
C GLU A 307 -16.17 -2.24 27.63
N CYS A 308 -16.49 -1.11 26.99
CA CYS A 308 -15.53 -0.29 26.25
C CYS A 308 -15.16 0.92 27.12
N ALA A 309 -14.48 0.70 28.24
CA ALA A 309 -14.41 1.70 29.32
C ALA A 309 -13.15 2.58 29.34
N ARG A 310 -12.07 2.29 28.60
CA ARG A 310 -10.79 3.04 28.72
C ARG A 310 -10.12 3.33 27.37
N LYS A 311 -9.54 4.52 27.21
CA LYS A 311 -8.88 4.98 25.96
C LYS A 311 -7.68 4.10 25.55
N ASN A 312 -6.96 3.54 26.51
CA ASN A 312 -5.74 2.74 26.25
C ASN A 312 -6.05 1.29 25.80
N ILE A 313 -7.23 0.77 26.15
CA ILE A 313 -7.74 -0.55 25.69
C ILE A 313 -7.80 -0.60 24.17
N LEU A 314 -8.17 0.51 23.54
CA LEU A 314 -8.41 0.57 22.10
C LEU A 314 -7.15 0.37 21.27
N PHE A 315 -5.98 0.78 21.78
CA PHE A 315 -4.74 0.69 21.01
C PHE A 315 -4.22 -0.76 20.89
N SER A 316 -4.20 -1.51 21.99
CA SER A 316 -3.78 -2.92 21.98
C SER A 316 -4.76 -3.78 21.18
N VAL A 317 -6.07 -3.57 21.35
CA VAL A 317 -7.10 -4.28 20.58
C VAL A 317 -7.00 -3.95 19.10
N GLU A 318 -6.78 -2.69 18.75
CA GLU A 318 -6.59 -2.30 17.35
C GLU A 318 -5.38 -2.98 16.71
N LYS A 319 -4.24 -3.05 17.42
CA LYS A 319 -3.05 -3.77 16.95
C LYS A 319 -3.31 -5.25 16.75
N LEU A 320 -4.04 -5.88 17.67
CA LEU A 320 -4.45 -7.29 17.56
C LEU A 320 -5.31 -7.52 16.30
N LEU A 321 -6.36 -6.71 16.11
CA LEU A 321 -7.26 -6.84 14.97
C LEU A 321 -6.58 -6.47 13.64
N THR A 322 -5.66 -5.48 13.63
CA THR A 322 -4.84 -5.14 12.46
C THR A 322 -3.99 -6.33 12.05
N SER A 323 -3.31 -6.95 13.03
CA SER A 323 -2.43 -8.11 12.80
C SER A 323 -3.20 -9.29 12.22
N LEU A 324 -4.39 -9.55 12.76
CA LEU A 324 -5.27 -10.61 12.26
C LEU A 324 -5.77 -10.31 10.83
N ALA A 325 -6.20 -9.08 10.55
CA ALA A 325 -6.76 -8.73 9.25
C ALA A 325 -5.76 -8.88 8.08
N ASP A 326 -4.44 -8.87 8.33
CA ASP A 326 -3.41 -9.11 7.32
C ASP A 326 -3.28 -10.59 6.91
N VAL A 327 -3.74 -11.51 7.75
CA VAL A 327 -3.43 -12.94 7.63
C VAL A 327 -4.62 -13.88 7.79
N ILE A 328 -5.79 -13.33 8.14
CA ILE A 328 -7.00 -14.13 8.42
C ILE A 328 -7.48 -14.91 7.18
N PRO A 329 -7.84 -16.20 7.35
CA PRO A 329 -8.51 -16.98 6.31
C PRO A 329 -9.89 -16.41 5.92
N ASP A 330 -10.25 -16.51 4.63
CA ASP A 330 -11.50 -15.94 4.10
C ASP A 330 -12.78 -16.53 4.71
N ASP A 331 -12.77 -17.80 5.09
CA ASP A 331 -13.89 -18.48 5.74
C ASP A 331 -14.16 -17.95 7.16
N SER A 332 -13.12 -17.47 7.84
CA SER A 332 -13.15 -16.96 9.21
C SER A 332 -13.46 -15.47 9.31
N ARG A 333 -13.26 -14.72 8.21
CA ARG A 333 -13.53 -13.27 8.12
C ARG A 333 -14.95 -12.89 8.54
N LYS A 334 -15.96 -13.61 8.05
CA LYS A 334 -17.36 -13.32 8.39
C LYS A 334 -17.64 -13.54 9.89
N PHE A 335 -17.07 -14.58 10.47
CA PHE A 335 -17.26 -14.91 11.88
C PHE A 335 -16.67 -13.82 12.81
N ILE A 336 -15.42 -13.42 12.57
CA ILE A 336 -14.81 -12.35 13.38
C ILE A 336 -15.52 -11.00 13.18
N ALA A 337 -16.02 -10.72 11.97
CA ALA A 337 -16.82 -9.54 11.70
C ALA A 337 -18.12 -9.50 12.53
N GLN A 338 -18.78 -10.66 12.71
CA GLN A 338 -19.96 -10.79 13.55
C GLN A 338 -19.64 -10.54 15.03
N ASN A 339 -18.49 -11.00 15.51
CA ASN A 339 -18.05 -10.75 16.88
C ASN A 339 -17.75 -9.26 17.10
N CYS A 340 -17.05 -8.60 16.15
CA CYS A 340 -16.84 -7.15 16.17
C CYS A 340 -18.17 -6.37 16.14
N ALA A 341 -19.11 -6.78 15.28
CA ALA A 341 -20.45 -6.20 15.22
C ALA A 341 -21.25 -6.40 16.53
N GLY A 342 -21.10 -7.57 17.16
CA GLY A 342 -21.68 -7.90 18.46
C GLY A 342 -21.15 -7.00 19.57
N PHE A 343 -19.83 -6.77 19.60
CA PHE A 343 -19.19 -5.85 20.54
C PHE A 343 -19.66 -4.41 20.30
N TYR A 344 -19.62 -3.92 19.05
CA TYR A 344 -20.09 -2.59 18.70
C TYR A 344 -21.54 -2.33 19.16
N LYS A 345 -22.40 -3.35 19.07
CA LYS A 345 -23.81 -3.28 19.48
C LYS A 345 -24.01 -3.03 20.98
N THR A 346 -23.03 -3.30 21.85
CA THR A 346 -23.19 -3.07 23.30
C THR A 346 -23.23 -1.58 23.63
N ALA A 347 -22.45 -0.75 22.91
CA ALA A 347 -22.41 0.70 23.09
C ALA A 347 -22.19 1.42 21.73
N PRO A 348 -23.16 1.37 20.81
CA PRO A 348 -22.98 1.78 19.41
C PRO A 348 -22.80 3.29 19.19
N TYR A 349 -23.09 4.12 20.19
CA TYR A 349 -22.97 5.58 20.14
C TYR A 349 -21.78 6.11 20.95
N ASN A 350 -20.96 5.20 21.49
CA ASN A 350 -19.72 5.55 22.17
C ASN A 350 -18.58 5.56 21.15
N SER A 351 -17.82 6.67 21.08
CA SER A 351 -16.69 6.82 20.18
C SER A 351 -15.61 5.74 20.37
N GLY A 352 -15.47 5.19 21.58
CA GLY A 352 -14.57 4.08 21.84
C GLY A 352 -14.97 2.79 21.11
N CYS A 353 -16.25 2.58 20.84
CA CYS A 353 -16.72 1.37 20.17
C CYS A 353 -16.62 1.43 18.64
N TYR A 354 -16.36 2.61 18.06
CA TYR A 354 -16.30 2.77 16.60
C TYR A 354 -15.19 1.93 15.96
N LEU A 355 -14.12 1.64 16.72
CA LEU A 355 -13.08 0.69 16.34
C LEU A 355 -13.65 -0.67 15.93
N PHE A 356 -14.62 -1.21 16.67
CA PHE A 356 -15.20 -2.51 16.36
C PHE A 356 -16.09 -2.46 15.13
N LEU A 357 -16.77 -1.34 14.88
CA LEU A 357 -17.49 -1.16 13.62
C LEU A 357 -16.51 -1.10 12.45
N LYS A 358 -15.37 -0.41 12.61
CA LYS A 358 -14.30 -0.35 11.61
C LYS A 358 -13.82 -1.75 11.23
N TYR A 359 -13.49 -2.58 12.21
CA TYR A 359 -13.05 -3.94 11.93
C TYR A 359 -14.16 -4.86 11.41
N ALA A 360 -15.43 -4.63 11.80
CA ALA A 360 -16.54 -5.31 11.17
C ALA A 360 -16.60 -5.03 9.65
N PHE A 361 -16.35 -3.79 9.22
CA PHE A 361 -16.22 -3.44 7.80
C PHE A 361 -15.01 -4.09 7.12
N ILE A 362 -13.83 -4.05 7.75
CA ILE A 362 -12.59 -4.61 7.19
C ILE A 362 -12.73 -6.12 6.96
N PHE A 363 -13.28 -6.84 7.93
CA PHE A 363 -13.45 -8.28 7.82
C PHE A 363 -14.64 -8.66 6.92
N SER A 364 -15.76 -7.94 6.99
CA SER A 364 -16.93 -8.21 6.16
C SER A 364 -17.76 -6.93 5.91
N PRO A 365 -17.61 -6.28 4.73
CA PRO A 365 -18.34 -5.08 4.38
C PRO A 365 -19.87 -5.19 4.59
N ASP A 366 -20.44 -6.33 4.24
CA ASP A 366 -21.88 -6.58 4.40
C ASP A 366 -22.30 -6.66 5.88
N THR A 367 -21.53 -7.36 6.71
CA THR A 367 -21.80 -7.47 8.15
C THR A 367 -21.67 -6.12 8.84
N GLY A 368 -20.62 -5.36 8.49
CA GLY A 368 -20.42 -3.98 8.96
C GLY A 368 -21.58 -3.05 8.56
N MET A 369 -22.02 -3.12 7.30
CA MET A 369 -23.15 -2.31 6.82
C MET A 369 -24.47 -2.69 7.50
N GLU A 370 -24.71 -3.98 7.72
CA GLU A 370 -25.93 -4.46 8.38
C GLU A 370 -26.04 -3.90 9.80
N ILE A 371 -24.98 -4.04 10.61
CA ILE A 371 -24.99 -3.55 11.98
C ILE A 371 -25.04 -2.02 12.03
N PHE A 372 -24.30 -1.33 11.15
CA PHE A 372 -24.32 0.12 11.07
C PHE A 372 -25.73 0.66 10.78
N GLN A 373 -26.39 0.15 9.74
CA GLN A 373 -27.75 0.56 9.39
C GLN A 373 -28.75 0.24 10.51
N LYS A 374 -28.60 -0.92 11.17
CA LYS A 374 -29.45 -1.30 12.30
C LYS A 374 -29.33 -0.33 13.47
N MET A 375 -28.11 0.10 13.81
CA MET A 375 -27.87 1.05 14.90
C MET A 375 -28.28 2.48 14.52
N LEU A 376 -28.08 2.88 13.26
CA LEU A 376 -28.53 4.16 12.72
C LEU A 376 -30.05 4.30 12.76
N ARG A 377 -30.81 3.25 12.41
CA ARG A 377 -32.28 3.26 12.47
C ARG A 377 -32.82 3.46 13.90
N LYS A 378 -32.11 2.93 14.89
CA LYS A 378 -32.50 3.02 16.32
C LYS A 378 -32.01 4.30 17.01
N CYS A 379 -31.10 5.03 16.38
CA CYS A 379 -30.50 6.22 16.96
C CYS A 379 -31.54 7.36 17.04
N ARG A 380 -31.59 8.05 18.19
CA ARG A 380 -32.45 9.23 18.38
C ARG A 380 -31.83 10.45 17.71
N ASP A 381 -30.57 10.74 18.01
CA ASP A 381 -29.81 11.85 17.43
C ASP A 381 -28.86 11.32 16.33
N LYS A 382 -29.39 11.24 15.11
CA LYS A 382 -28.64 10.71 13.96
C LYS A 382 -27.52 11.65 13.52
N ASP A 383 -27.73 12.96 13.63
CA ASP A 383 -26.77 13.95 13.14
C ASP A 383 -25.51 13.94 13.99
N GLN A 384 -25.66 13.97 15.33
CA GLN A 384 -24.53 13.89 16.25
C GLN A 384 -23.80 12.55 16.11
N TYR A 385 -24.54 11.44 16.02
CA TYR A 385 -23.97 10.11 15.87
C TYR A 385 -23.17 9.96 14.58
N ILE A 386 -23.73 10.34 13.43
CA ILE A 386 -23.04 10.25 12.13
C ILE A 386 -21.84 11.17 12.09
N THR A 387 -21.96 12.41 12.60
CA THR A 387 -20.83 13.35 12.67
C THR A 387 -19.67 12.77 13.46
N GLY A 388 -19.92 12.28 14.68
CA GLY A 388 -18.88 11.66 15.50
C GLY A 388 -18.29 10.39 14.89
N LEU A 389 -19.13 9.54 14.28
CA LEU A 389 -18.69 8.30 13.65
C LEU A 389 -17.79 8.58 12.44
N TYR A 390 -18.21 9.49 11.55
CA TYR A 390 -17.47 9.78 10.33
C TYR A 390 -16.15 10.50 10.63
N ALA A 391 -16.17 11.44 11.57
CA ALA A 391 -14.97 12.09 12.07
C ALA A 391 -13.95 11.09 12.63
N ALA A 392 -14.41 10.03 13.29
CA ALA A 392 -13.53 9.03 13.89
C ALA A 392 -13.02 7.97 12.90
N LEU A 393 -13.80 7.62 11.87
CA LEU A 393 -13.49 6.48 10.98
C LEU A 393 -12.92 6.86 9.62
N PHE A 394 -13.28 8.03 9.07
CA PHE A 394 -13.02 8.37 7.67
C PHE A 394 -12.26 9.69 7.47
N SER A 395 -11.98 10.45 8.53
CA SER A 395 -11.17 11.68 8.44
C SER A 395 -9.70 11.37 8.14
N HIS A 396 -8.93 12.35 7.64
CA HIS A 396 -7.52 12.12 7.25
C HIS A 396 -6.63 11.77 8.46
N ARG A 397 -6.99 12.26 9.64
CA ARG A 397 -6.33 11.87 10.90
C ARG A 397 -6.63 10.44 11.30
N ALA A 398 -7.81 9.91 10.96
CA ALA A 398 -8.18 8.52 11.20
C ALA A 398 -7.43 7.57 10.25
N SER A 399 -7.25 7.97 8.98
CA SER A 399 -6.53 7.18 7.97
C SER A 399 -5.00 7.18 8.14
N ARG A 400 -4.40 8.26 8.67
CA ARG A 400 -2.94 8.30 8.92
C ARG A 400 -2.46 7.41 10.06
N ARG A 401 -3.31 7.08 11.02
CA ARG A 401 -2.91 6.33 12.22
C ARG A 401 -3.10 4.83 12.09
N HIS A 402 -3.90 4.36 11.12
CA HIS A 402 -4.41 3.01 11.13
C HIS A 402 -4.77 2.48 9.72
N ARG A 403 -4.91 1.15 9.58
CA ARG A 403 -5.36 0.48 8.34
C ARG A 403 -6.63 1.09 7.76
N SER A 404 -6.66 1.30 6.43
CA SER A 404 -7.80 1.87 5.74
C SER A 404 -8.93 0.84 5.59
N LEU A 405 -10.18 1.30 5.72
CA LEU A 405 -11.38 0.47 5.62
C LEU A 405 -11.57 -0.22 4.27
N PHE A 406 -10.86 0.23 3.24
CA PHE A 406 -10.95 -0.31 1.90
C PHE A 406 -9.59 -0.77 1.37
N ASP A 407 -8.73 -1.23 2.27
CA ASP A 407 -7.58 -2.04 1.89
C ASP A 407 -8.06 -3.50 1.76
N ASP A 408 -7.61 -4.21 0.72
CA ASP A 408 -7.81 -5.67 0.52
C ASP A 408 -9.22 -6.21 0.22
N ASN A 409 -10.14 -5.39 -0.28
CA ASN A 409 -11.45 -5.86 -0.77
C ASN A 409 -11.56 -5.84 -2.30
N ASP A 410 -12.43 -6.69 -2.87
CA ASP A 410 -12.80 -6.64 -4.30
C ASP A 410 -13.19 -5.20 -4.71
N PRO A 411 -12.60 -4.62 -5.78
CA PRO A 411 -12.88 -3.25 -6.19
C PRO A 411 -14.36 -2.92 -6.33
N SER A 412 -15.18 -3.87 -6.80
CA SER A 412 -16.63 -3.67 -6.94
C SER A 412 -17.32 -3.54 -5.59
N GLN A 413 -16.95 -4.36 -4.61
CA GLN A 413 -17.45 -4.25 -3.24
C GLN A 413 -17.03 -2.94 -2.58
N GLN A 414 -15.79 -2.49 -2.81
CA GLN A 414 -15.30 -1.22 -2.28
C GLN A 414 -16.11 -0.03 -2.83
N ILE A 415 -16.36 0.01 -4.14
CA ILE A 415 -17.18 1.03 -4.78
C ILE A 415 -18.59 1.04 -4.20
N SER A 416 -19.21 -0.14 -4.06
CA SER A 416 -20.55 -0.28 -3.49
C SER A 416 -20.60 0.21 -2.03
N LEU A 417 -19.61 -0.15 -1.21
CA LEU A 417 -19.50 0.29 0.17
C LEU A 417 -19.31 1.81 0.26
N ALA A 418 -18.36 2.37 -0.49
CA ALA A 418 -18.09 3.80 -0.54
C ALA A 418 -19.33 4.58 -0.98
N GLY A 419 -20.05 4.12 -2.00
CA GLY A 419 -21.31 4.73 -2.46
C GLY A 419 -22.43 4.69 -1.41
N LYS A 420 -22.56 3.60 -0.65
CA LYS A 420 -23.52 3.50 0.46
C LYS A 420 -23.16 4.45 1.60
N LEU A 421 -21.89 4.51 2.00
CA LEU A 421 -21.39 5.40 3.06
C LEU A 421 -21.47 6.86 2.64
N LEU A 422 -21.14 7.20 1.39
CA LEU A 422 -21.23 8.56 0.88
C LEU A 422 -22.68 9.05 0.83
N ASN A 423 -23.62 8.20 0.44
CA ASN A 423 -25.05 8.51 0.50
C ASN A 423 -25.51 8.88 1.92
N ILE A 424 -25.04 8.15 2.94
CA ILE A 424 -25.34 8.46 4.35
C ILE A 424 -24.68 9.78 4.75
N ALA A 425 -23.43 10.02 4.31
CA ALA A 425 -22.73 11.27 4.59
C ALA A 425 -23.52 12.48 4.05
N TYR A 426 -23.92 12.49 2.79
CA TYR A 426 -24.72 13.59 2.22
C TYR A 426 -26.09 13.78 2.90
N GLN A 427 -26.62 12.75 3.55
CA GLN A 427 -27.90 12.85 4.24
C GLN A 427 -27.81 13.55 5.60
N PHE A 428 -26.74 13.31 6.38
CA PHE A 428 -26.61 13.78 7.77
C PHE A 428 -25.46 14.78 7.98
N ILE A 429 -24.46 14.77 7.11
CA ILE A 429 -23.36 15.75 7.02
C ILE A 429 -23.71 16.62 5.83
N ARG A 430 -24.70 17.50 6.01
CA ARG A 430 -25.25 18.36 4.96
C ARG A 430 -24.20 19.37 4.50
N ARG A 431 -24.20 19.72 3.21
CA ARG A 431 -23.23 20.66 2.59
C ARG A 431 -23.56 22.09 2.96
N GLU A 432 -24.84 22.38 3.13
CA GLU A 432 -25.36 23.69 3.55
C GLU A 432 -25.00 24.05 5.00
N ASP A 433 -24.61 23.06 5.81
CA ASP A 433 -24.17 23.26 7.19
C ASP A 433 -22.63 23.15 7.31
N ASP A 434 -21.91 23.23 6.21
CA ASP A 434 -20.45 23.16 6.24
C ASP A 434 -19.86 24.41 6.91
N GLN A 435 -18.84 24.21 7.75
CA GLN A 435 -18.20 25.32 8.47
C GLN A 435 -17.21 26.05 7.56
N GLU A 436 -17.36 27.38 7.48
CA GLU A 436 -16.41 28.27 6.81
C GLU A 436 -15.46 28.87 7.85
N HIS A 437 -14.15 28.75 7.63
CA HIS A 437 -13.11 29.31 8.50
C HIS A 437 -12.23 30.26 7.68
N ASP A 438 -12.17 31.53 8.08
CA ASP A 438 -11.38 32.56 7.39
C ASP A 438 -9.91 32.64 7.89
N ASP A 439 -9.61 32.02 9.04
CA ASP A 439 -8.31 32.10 9.74
C ASP A 439 -7.76 30.72 10.13
N VAL A 440 -6.57 30.70 10.76
CA VAL A 440 -5.99 29.49 11.36
C VAL A 440 -6.94 28.95 12.43
N TYR A 441 -7.54 27.80 12.16
CA TYR A 441 -8.47 27.12 13.06
C TYR A 441 -7.94 25.75 13.50
N THR A 442 -8.52 25.21 14.57
CA THR A 442 -8.28 23.83 15.00
C THR A 442 -9.50 22.98 14.65
N PRO A 443 -9.39 21.99 13.75
CA PRO A 443 -10.54 21.23 13.29
C PRO A 443 -11.26 20.48 14.41
N ASP A 444 -12.57 20.70 14.53
CA ASP A 444 -13.44 20.05 15.49
C ASP A 444 -13.97 18.69 14.96
N ALA A 445 -15.02 18.13 15.58
CA ALA A 445 -15.63 16.88 15.10
C ALA A 445 -16.47 17.08 13.82
N ARG A 446 -17.07 18.26 13.63
CA ARG A 446 -17.86 18.62 12.47
C ARG A 446 -16.97 18.79 11.25
N ASP A 447 -15.88 19.55 11.36
CA ASP A 447 -14.85 19.70 10.30
C ASP A 447 -14.33 18.35 9.81
N ARG A 448 -14.02 17.45 10.75
CA ARG A 448 -13.52 16.10 10.43
C ARG A 448 -14.56 15.22 9.74
N ALA A 449 -15.85 15.43 10.03
CA ALA A 449 -16.94 14.72 9.36
C ALA A 449 -17.13 15.24 7.93
N GLU A 450 -16.95 16.54 7.71
CA GLU A 450 -16.96 17.15 6.38
C GLU A 450 -15.77 16.66 5.52
N GLU A 451 -14.58 16.61 6.12
CA GLU A 451 -13.38 15.99 5.52
C GLU A 451 -13.64 14.52 5.16
N ALA A 452 -14.24 13.75 6.08
CA ALA A 452 -14.62 12.36 5.84
C ALA A 452 -15.56 12.18 4.64
N ARG A 453 -16.55 13.07 4.48
CA ARG A 453 -17.45 13.08 3.30
C ARG A 453 -16.66 13.35 2.02
N GLY A 454 -15.72 14.30 2.04
CA GLY A 454 -14.80 14.58 0.94
C GLY A 454 -13.94 13.37 0.57
N ALA A 455 -13.31 12.74 1.56
CA ALA A 455 -12.46 11.56 1.35
C ALA A 455 -13.22 10.37 0.73
N LEU A 456 -14.48 10.15 1.12
CA LEU A 456 -15.34 9.13 0.50
C LEU A 456 -15.71 9.47 -0.94
N LEU A 457 -15.95 10.74 -1.25
CA LEU A 457 -16.20 11.21 -2.62
C LEU A 457 -14.95 11.03 -3.48
N ASP A 458 -13.80 11.50 -3.01
CA ASP A 458 -12.51 11.39 -3.71
C ASP A 458 -12.16 9.92 -3.98
N ARG A 459 -12.50 9.01 -3.07
CA ARG A 459 -12.29 7.57 -3.30
C ARG A 459 -13.08 7.05 -4.49
N LEU A 460 -14.34 7.44 -4.64
CA LEU A 460 -15.12 7.06 -5.83
C LEU A 460 -14.57 7.71 -7.09
N LEU A 461 -14.16 8.99 -7.02
CA LEU A 461 -13.63 9.70 -8.18
C LEU A 461 -12.28 9.13 -8.64
N ASN A 462 -11.43 8.71 -7.72
CA ASN A 462 -10.12 8.15 -8.05
C ASN A 462 -10.17 6.66 -8.44
N THR A 463 -11.35 6.01 -8.36
CA THR A 463 -11.52 4.63 -8.80
C THR A 463 -11.90 4.58 -10.28
N ARG A 464 -11.02 4.04 -11.13
CA ARG A 464 -11.23 3.90 -12.58
C ARG A 464 -12.15 2.71 -12.89
N ASP A 465 -13.45 2.85 -12.60
CA ASP A 465 -14.48 1.85 -12.86
C ASP A 465 -15.84 2.50 -13.14
N ASP A 466 -16.59 2.00 -14.13
CA ASP A 466 -17.90 2.55 -14.49
C ASP A 466 -18.94 2.42 -13.37
N LYS A 467 -18.78 1.43 -12.48
CA LYS A 467 -19.61 1.29 -11.26
C LYS A 467 -19.49 2.50 -10.37
N ALA A 468 -18.33 3.17 -10.29
CA ALA A 468 -18.18 4.38 -9.49
C ALA A 468 -19.02 5.52 -10.07
N ILE A 469 -19.07 5.64 -11.40
CA ILE A 469 -19.93 6.61 -12.12
C ILE A 469 -21.40 6.32 -11.82
N PHE A 470 -21.82 5.05 -11.92
CA PHE A 470 -23.21 4.66 -11.61
C PHE A 470 -23.59 4.97 -10.17
N GLU A 471 -22.70 4.75 -9.20
CA GLU A 471 -22.92 5.10 -7.80
C GLU A 471 -23.06 6.62 -7.60
N LEU A 472 -22.20 7.43 -8.22
CA LEU A 472 -22.31 8.90 -8.16
C LEU A 472 -23.65 9.39 -8.72
N LEU A 473 -24.07 8.88 -9.88
CA LEU A 473 -25.36 9.22 -10.50
C LEU A 473 -26.55 8.74 -9.64
N ARG A 474 -26.42 7.57 -8.98
CA ARG A 474 -27.45 7.06 -8.05
C ARG A 474 -27.61 7.97 -6.83
N ILE A 475 -26.50 8.50 -6.30
CA ILE A 475 -26.49 9.44 -5.17
C ILE A 475 -27.04 10.81 -5.59
N ALA A 476 -26.67 11.31 -6.77
CA ALA A 476 -27.15 12.60 -7.29
C ALA A 476 -28.69 12.67 -7.40
N LYS A 477 -29.35 11.53 -7.65
CA LYS A 477 -30.82 11.43 -7.73
C LYS A 477 -31.52 11.46 -6.37
N LYS A 478 -30.80 11.46 -5.25
CA LYS A 478 -31.41 11.44 -3.91
C LYS A 478 -31.95 12.81 -3.50
N PRO A 479 -33.10 12.88 -2.80
CA PRO A 479 -33.70 14.16 -2.40
C PRO A 479 -32.77 15.05 -1.56
N HIS A 480 -31.99 14.46 -0.64
CA HIS A 480 -31.05 15.20 0.21
C HIS A 480 -29.81 15.71 -0.54
N CYS A 481 -29.56 15.25 -1.77
CA CYS A 481 -28.47 15.73 -2.62
C CYS A 481 -28.89 16.88 -3.55
N ARG A 482 -30.07 17.49 -3.37
CA ARG A 482 -30.63 18.48 -4.30
C ARG A 482 -29.65 19.61 -4.64
N LEU A 483 -28.93 20.14 -3.64
CA LEU A 483 -27.95 21.23 -3.83
C LEU A 483 -26.64 20.75 -4.48
N SER A 484 -26.30 19.47 -4.33
CA SER A 484 -25.07 18.87 -4.88
C SER A 484 -25.29 18.09 -6.18
N LYS A 485 -26.54 17.98 -6.65
CA LYS A 485 -26.93 17.15 -7.80
C LYS A 485 -26.10 17.49 -9.04
N GLU A 486 -26.10 18.76 -9.44
CA GLU A 486 -25.39 19.20 -10.65
C GLU A 486 -23.88 18.98 -10.53
N ARG A 487 -23.31 19.21 -9.35
CA ARG A 487 -21.89 18.95 -9.08
C ARG A 487 -21.56 17.46 -9.17
N LEU A 488 -22.38 16.59 -8.58
CA LEU A 488 -22.19 15.14 -8.66
C LEU A 488 -22.36 14.61 -10.09
N GLU A 489 -23.34 15.11 -10.85
CA GLU A 489 -23.52 14.78 -12.27
C GLU A 489 -22.35 15.26 -13.13
N TYR A 490 -21.82 16.46 -12.85
CA TYR A 490 -20.61 16.97 -13.49
C TYR A 490 -19.41 16.07 -13.20
N LEU A 491 -19.16 15.74 -11.93
CA LEU A 491 -18.04 14.89 -11.52
C LEU A 491 -18.17 13.47 -12.10
N ALA A 492 -19.38 12.92 -12.18
CA ALA A 492 -19.64 11.65 -12.84
C ALA A 492 -19.32 11.70 -14.34
N ARG A 493 -19.65 12.82 -15.02
CA ARG A 493 -19.29 13.04 -16.43
C ARG A 493 -17.78 13.16 -16.63
N GLU A 494 -17.11 13.93 -15.78
CA GLU A 494 -15.64 14.07 -15.80
C GLU A 494 -14.96 12.71 -15.60
N ARG A 495 -15.46 11.89 -14.66
CA ARG A 495 -14.97 10.53 -14.47
C ARG A 495 -15.26 9.61 -15.64
N ALA A 496 -16.42 9.73 -16.28
CA ALA A 496 -16.73 9.00 -17.52
C ALA A 496 -15.76 9.35 -18.65
N ALA A 497 -15.43 10.63 -18.82
CA ALA A 497 -14.44 11.07 -19.80
C ALA A 497 -13.06 10.45 -19.51
N LEU A 498 -12.59 10.54 -18.26
CA LEU A 498 -11.30 9.97 -17.86
C LEU A 498 -11.26 8.43 -17.93
N ASN A 499 -12.39 7.75 -17.69
CA ASN A 499 -12.48 6.30 -17.91
C ASN A 499 -12.38 5.96 -19.41
N SER A 500 -12.93 6.81 -20.29
CA SER A 500 -12.96 6.61 -21.74
C SER A 500 -11.62 6.83 -22.44
N ASP A 501 -10.72 7.61 -21.84
CA ASP A 501 -9.36 7.79 -22.36
C ASP A 501 -8.55 6.50 -22.18
N GLU A 502 -8.39 5.70 -23.25
CA GLU A 502 -7.87 4.33 -23.18
C GLU A 502 -6.43 4.24 -22.62
N SER A 503 -5.61 5.27 -22.76
CA SER A 503 -4.34 5.43 -22.04
C SER A 503 -3.68 6.77 -22.37
N SER A 504 -3.00 7.38 -21.41
CA SER A 504 -2.04 8.45 -21.71
C SER A 504 -0.91 7.85 -22.54
N LEU A 505 -0.69 8.39 -23.75
CA LEU A 505 0.44 8.00 -24.58
C LEU A 505 1.75 8.30 -23.83
N THR A 506 2.65 7.32 -23.77
CA THR A 506 4.03 7.57 -23.35
C THR A 506 4.77 8.30 -24.47
N GLU A 507 5.88 8.97 -24.17
CA GLU A 507 6.71 9.63 -25.20
C GLU A 507 7.09 8.67 -26.34
N GLY A 508 7.47 7.44 -26.00
CA GLY A 508 7.71 6.38 -27.00
C GLY A 508 6.46 6.01 -27.81
N GLY A 509 5.28 5.98 -27.18
CA GLY A 509 4.02 5.73 -27.87
C GLY A 509 3.64 6.85 -28.85
N VAL A 510 4.01 8.09 -28.57
CA VAL A 510 3.84 9.22 -29.51
C VAL A 510 4.74 9.05 -30.73
N LEU A 511 6.00 8.65 -30.54
CA LEU A 511 6.93 8.42 -31.64
C LEU A 511 6.49 7.27 -32.56
N GLU A 512 5.98 6.17 -32.00
CA GLU A 512 5.40 5.06 -32.76
C GLU A 512 4.16 5.49 -33.56
N LEU A 513 3.29 6.31 -32.95
CA LEU A 513 2.15 6.89 -33.65
C LEU A 513 2.59 7.81 -34.79
N GLU A 514 3.63 8.63 -34.60
CA GLU A 514 4.14 9.52 -35.64
C GLU A 514 4.81 8.73 -36.78
N SER A 515 5.60 7.71 -36.45
CA SER A 515 6.35 6.91 -37.44
C SER A 515 5.45 5.99 -38.28
N HIS A 516 4.40 5.43 -37.68
CA HIS A 516 3.53 4.44 -38.32
C HIS A 516 2.12 4.93 -38.61
N LEU A 517 1.77 6.14 -38.17
CA LEU A 517 0.43 6.75 -38.24
C LEU A 517 -0.65 5.90 -37.57
N GLU A 518 -0.26 5.06 -36.61
CA GLU A 518 -1.16 4.18 -35.88
C GLU A 518 -0.60 3.85 -34.48
N GLN A 519 -1.47 3.84 -33.47
CA GLN A 519 -1.07 3.54 -32.10
C GLN A 519 -1.05 2.02 -31.87
N PRO A 520 0.01 1.46 -31.25
CA PRO A 520 0.00 0.08 -30.79
C PRO A 520 -1.18 -0.21 -29.84
N PRO A 521 -1.92 -1.31 -30.02
CA PRO A 521 -3.05 -1.65 -29.16
C PRO A 521 -2.57 -2.07 -27.77
N HIS A 522 -2.90 -1.30 -26.73
CA HIS A 522 -2.54 -1.58 -25.34
C HIS A 522 -3.66 -2.24 -24.51
N SER A 523 -4.84 -2.39 -25.09
CA SER A 523 -5.98 -3.06 -24.48
C SER A 523 -6.52 -4.18 -25.38
N GLN A 524 -7.31 -5.08 -24.80
CA GLN A 524 -8.04 -6.10 -25.56
C GLN A 524 -8.95 -5.47 -26.63
N LYS A 525 -9.61 -4.35 -26.28
CA LYS A 525 -10.56 -3.65 -27.14
C LYS A 525 -9.85 -2.96 -28.32
N SER A 526 -8.73 -2.28 -28.07
CA SER A 526 -7.92 -1.70 -29.14
C SER A 526 -7.37 -2.78 -30.08
N LEU A 527 -6.95 -3.95 -29.54
CA LEU A 527 -6.47 -5.06 -30.38
C LEU A 527 -7.60 -5.65 -31.24
N TYR A 528 -8.82 -5.76 -30.69
CA TYR A 528 -10.00 -6.15 -31.45
C TYR A 528 -10.29 -5.19 -32.60
N GLN A 529 -10.26 -3.88 -32.34
CA GLN A 529 -10.47 -2.85 -33.38
C GLN A 529 -9.42 -2.94 -34.48
N VAL A 530 -8.14 -3.05 -34.15
CA VAL A 530 -7.05 -3.21 -35.13
C VAL A 530 -7.26 -4.49 -35.96
N MET A 531 -7.55 -5.63 -35.33
CA MET A 531 -7.81 -6.89 -36.04
C MET A 531 -8.98 -6.75 -37.03
N VAL A 532 -10.11 -6.17 -36.60
CA VAL A 532 -11.28 -5.95 -37.44
C VAL A 532 -10.93 -5.05 -38.62
N THR A 533 -10.30 -3.90 -38.37
CA THR A 533 -9.87 -2.97 -39.42
C THR A 533 -9.01 -3.68 -40.46
N ARG A 534 -7.99 -4.45 -40.04
CA ARG A 534 -7.11 -5.18 -40.97
C ARG A 534 -7.83 -6.22 -41.82
N LEU A 535 -8.79 -6.94 -41.24
CA LEU A 535 -9.59 -7.91 -41.98
C LEU A 535 -10.55 -7.25 -42.98
N HIS A 536 -11.11 -6.09 -42.62
CA HIS A 536 -11.90 -5.27 -43.53
C HIS A 536 -11.06 -4.66 -44.65
N ASP A 537 -9.85 -4.18 -44.37
CA ASP A 537 -8.90 -3.69 -45.37
C ASP A 537 -8.54 -4.80 -46.36
N LEU A 538 -8.32 -6.03 -45.86
CA LEU A 538 -8.07 -7.20 -46.69
C LEU A 538 -9.28 -7.53 -47.59
N GLN A 539 -10.50 -7.50 -47.04
CA GLN A 539 -11.73 -7.70 -47.82
C GLN A 539 -11.89 -6.62 -48.90
N TYR A 540 -11.60 -5.36 -48.55
CA TYR A 540 -11.65 -4.23 -49.47
C TYR A 540 -10.63 -4.38 -50.59
N ALA A 541 -9.38 -4.69 -50.26
CA ALA A 541 -8.30 -4.90 -51.23
C ALA A 541 -8.61 -6.04 -52.21
N LEU A 542 -9.17 -7.15 -51.73
CA LEU A 542 -9.59 -8.26 -52.60
C LEU A 542 -10.67 -7.85 -53.61
N SER A 543 -11.48 -6.86 -53.27
CA SER A 543 -12.61 -6.40 -54.09
C SER A 543 -12.26 -5.23 -55.01
N HIS A 544 -11.34 -4.35 -54.60
CA HIS A 544 -11.08 -3.05 -55.25
C HIS A 544 -9.65 -2.84 -55.74
N SER A 545 -8.68 -3.68 -55.37
CA SER A 545 -7.28 -3.51 -55.82
C SER A 545 -7.07 -3.97 -57.26
N ASP A 546 -6.34 -3.18 -58.05
CA ASP A 546 -5.88 -3.56 -59.39
C ASP A 546 -4.95 -4.79 -59.38
N PHE A 547 -4.24 -5.00 -58.25
CA PHE A 547 -3.34 -6.13 -58.02
C PHE A 547 -3.99 -7.26 -57.22
N THR A 548 -5.33 -7.38 -57.26
CA THR A 548 -6.04 -8.44 -56.53
C THR A 548 -5.65 -9.83 -57.05
N ASP A 549 -5.20 -10.69 -56.14
CA ASP A 549 -4.94 -12.11 -56.36
C ASP A 549 -6.16 -12.98 -56.05
N ARG A 550 -7.36 -12.38 -55.97
CA ARG A 550 -8.62 -13.08 -55.66
C ARG A 550 -8.83 -14.33 -56.51
N ALA A 551 -8.44 -14.30 -57.78
CA ALA A 551 -8.51 -15.46 -58.66
C ALA A 551 -7.62 -16.62 -58.19
N ILE A 552 -6.45 -16.32 -57.63
CA ILE A 552 -5.52 -17.30 -57.04
C ILE A 552 -6.11 -17.83 -55.74
N LEU A 553 -6.55 -16.96 -54.83
CA LEU A 553 -7.17 -17.41 -53.56
C LEU A 553 -8.38 -18.30 -53.80
N ARG A 554 -9.15 -18.04 -54.86
CA ARG A 554 -10.33 -18.84 -55.23
C ARG A 554 -9.99 -20.29 -55.59
N THR A 555 -8.78 -20.57 -56.11
CA THR A 555 -8.37 -21.94 -56.45
C THR A 555 -7.89 -22.74 -55.24
N VAL A 556 -7.65 -22.09 -54.10
CA VAL A 556 -7.20 -22.76 -52.88
C VAL A 556 -8.33 -23.61 -52.28
N LYS A 557 -8.14 -24.92 -52.26
CA LYS A 557 -9.11 -25.90 -51.72
C LYS A 557 -8.75 -26.44 -50.33
N LEU A 558 -7.56 -26.10 -49.82
CA LEU A 558 -7.08 -26.55 -48.51
C LEU A 558 -6.87 -25.36 -47.58
N GLU A 559 -7.49 -25.43 -46.40
CA GLU A 559 -7.36 -24.42 -45.35
C GLU A 559 -5.89 -24.19 -44.98
N ALA A 560 -5.11 -25.26 -44.91
CA ALA A 560 -3.67 -25.23 -44.63
C ALA A 560 -2.84 -24.39 -45.62
N HIS A 561 -3.34 -24.12 -46.83
CA HIS A 561 -2.71 -23.22 -47.81
C HIS A 561 -3.27 -21.79 -47.74
N MET A 562 -4.57 -21.64 -47.45
CA MET A 562 -5.20 -20.33 -47.30
C MET A 562 -4.69 -19.59 -46.07
N GLN A 563 -4.51 -20.31 -44.96
CA GLN A 563 -4.03 -19.78 -43.68
C GLN A 563 -2.69 -19.03 -43.80
N PRO A 564 -1.56 -19.63 -44.27
CA PRO A 564 -0.30 -18.90 -44.43
C PRO A 564 -0.43 -17.66 -45.32
N THR A 565 -1.24 -17.75 -46.38
CA THR A 565 -1.41 -16.65 -47.33
C THR A 565 -2.07 -15.44 -46.69
N LEU A 566 -3.12 -15.66 -45.89
CA LEU A 566 -3.79 -14.59 -45.15
C LEU A 566 -2.96 -14.11 -43.95
N ALA A 567 -2.23 -15.00 -43.27
CA ALA A 567 -1.33 -14.65 -42.17
C ALA A 567 -0.22 -13.71 -42.64
N TRP A 568 0.42 -14.01 -43.77
CA TRP A 568 1.44 -13.16 -44.37
C TRP A 568 0.92 -11.76 -44.72
N ARG A 569 -0.33 -11.65 -45.19
CA ARG A 569 -0.96 -10.34 -45.46
C ARG A 569 -1.19 -9.54 -44.19
N LEU A 570 -1.66 -10.20 -43.13
CA LEU A 570 -1.83 -9.56 -41.84
C LEU A 570 -0.49 -9.11 -41.27
N GLU A 571 0.58 -9.90 -41.45
CA GLU A 571 1.93 -9.54 -41.04
C GLU A 571 2.46 -8.32 -41.81
N ALA A 572 2.31 -8.31 -43.14
CA ALA A 572 2.70 -7.18 -43.97
C ALA A 572 1.93 -5.88 -43.63
N ALA A 573 0.69 -6.02 -43.17
CA ALA A 573 -0.13 -4.89 -42.74
C ALA A 573 0.04 -4.51 -41.26
N ALA A 574 0.91 -5.18 -40.50
CA ALA A 574 0.95 -5.04 -39.04
C ALA A 574 1.28 -3.62 -38.56
N LYS A 575 2.18 -2.90 -39.24
CA LYS A 575 2.63 -1.54 -38.86
C LYS A 575 3.01 -1.43 -37.37
N SER A 576 3.77 -2.40 -36.86
CA SER A 576 4.14 -2.51 -35.44
C SER A 576 2.97 -2.67 -34.44
N ALA A 577 1.72 -2.70 -34.89
CA ALA A 577 0.54 -2.83 -34.03
C ALA A 577 0.35 -4.25 -33.46
N TYR A 578 0.93 -5.27 -34.08
CA TYR A 578 0.94 -6.64 -33.57
C TYR A 578 2.04 -7.45 -34.25
N SER A 579 2.42 -8.56 -33.63
CA SER A 579 3.15 -9.62 -34.33
C SER A 579 2.19 -10.75 -34.69
N VAL A 580 2.40 -11.32 -35.89
CA VAL A 580 1.68 -12.52 -36.31
C VAL A 580 2.51 -13.71 -35.89
N VAL A 581 1.95 -14.55 -35.02
CA VAL A 581 2.63 -15.76 -34.57
C VAL A 581 1.85 -16.98 -35.03
N ARG A 582 2.61 -17.93 -35.58
CA ARG A 582 2.14 -19.27 -35.94
C ARG A 582 3.07 -20.28 -35.27
N GLU A 583 2.78 -20.67 -34.03
CA GLU A 583 3.70 -21.48 -33.22
C GLU A 583 3.25 -22.93 -32.97
N SER A 584 4.27 -23.77 -32.71
CA SER A 584 4.24 -25.17 -32.31
C SER A 584 3.57 -25.42 -30.95
N GLU A 585 2.94 -26.59 -30.84
CA GLU A 585 2.30 -27.22 -29.67
C GLU A 585 2.16 -26.37 -28.39
N VAL A 586 0.94 -25.85 -28.17
CA VAL A 586 0.42 -25.65 -26.81
C VAL A 586 -0.25 -26.95 -26.33
N ALA A 587 -0.15 -27.18 -25.02
CA ALA A 587 -0.33 -28.43 -24.26
C ALA A 587 -1.67 -29.21 -24.39
N ASP A 588 -2.54 -28.89 -25.36
CA ASP A 588 -3.84 -29.55 -25.56
C ASP A 588 -4.09 -30.00 -27.03
N GLY A 589 -3.02 -30.08 -27.84
CA GLY A 589 -3.02 -30.85 -29.08
C GLY A 589 -3.91 -30.37 -30.24
N LYS A 590 -4.53 -29.17 -30.17
CA LYS A 590 -5.30 -28.57 -31.28
C LYS A 590 -4.91 -27.11 -31.53
N LYS A 591 -4.52 -26.84 -32.78
CA LYS A 591 -3.87 -25.61 -33.27
C LYS A 591 -4.89 -24.53 -33.62
N THR A 592 -4.66 -23.26 -33.26
CA THR A 592 -5.37 -22.08 -33.81
C THR A 592 -4.87 -21.73 -35.19
N ASP A 593 -5.73 -21.19 -36.06
CA ASP A 593 -5.34 -20.87 -37.45
C ASP A 593 -4.39 -19.68 -37.58
N ILE A 594 -4.71 -18.52 -36.99
CA ILE A 594 -3.84 -17.31 -36.98
C ILE A 594 -3.95 -16.59 -35.62
N ARG A 595 -2.83 -16.14 -35.05
CA ARG A 595 -2.80 -15.37 -33.79
C ARG A 595 -2.09 -14.03 -33.96
N LEU A 596 -2.74 -12.97 -33.47
CA LEU A 596 -2.15 -11.64 -33.36
C LEU A 596 -1.76 -11.38 -31.91
N ILE A 597 -0.54 -10.94 -31.67
CA ILE A 597 -0.02 -10.63 -30.34
C ILE A 597 0.25 -9.12 -30.28
N SER A 598 -0.36 -8.43 -29.32
CA SER A 598 -0.06 -7.03 -29.07
C SER A 598 1.41 -6.84 -28.63
N PRO A 599 2.08 -5.74 -29.00
CA PRO A 599 3.43 -5.42 -28.56
C PRO A 599 3.60 -5.38 -27.03
N CYS A 600 2.53 -5.11 -26.28
CA CYS A 600 2.59 -5.14 -24.81
C CYS A 600 2.62 -6.58 -24.23
N GLY A 601 2.51 -7.61 -25.08
CA GLY A 601 2.59 -9.04 -24.73
C GLY A 601 1.38 -9.60 -23.96
N LYS A 602 0.54 -8.73 -23.38
CA LYS A 602 -0.58 -9.12 -22.51
C LYS A 602 -1.85 -9.54 -23.26
N HIS A 603 -2.06 -9.01 -24.46
CA HIS A 603 -3.30 -9.20 -25.22
C HIS A 603 -3.06 -9.97 -26.51
N LYS A 604 -3.90 -10.98 -26.75
CA LYS A 604 -3.87 -11.86 -27.92
C LYS A 604 -5.24 -11.88 -28.59
N ALA A 605 -5.24 -11.92 -29.91
CA ALA A 605 -6.44 -12.13 -30.72
C ALA A 605 -6.26 -13.36 -31.61
N VAL A 606 -7.34 -14.12 -31.80
CA VAL A 606 -7.33 -15.38 -32.57
C VAL A 606 -8.28 -15.28 -33.75
N ILE A 607 -7.79 -15.61 -34.94
CA ILE A 607 -8.59 -15.71 -36.15
C ILE A 607 -8.68 -17.18 -36.51
N GLU A 608 -9.89 -17.74 -36.47
CA GLU A 608 -10.22 -19.07 -36.94
C GLU A 608 -10.71 -18.98 -38.38
N LEU A 609 -10.06 -19.65 -39.31
CA LEU A 609 -10.35 -19.59 -40.74
C LEU A 609 -11.12 -20.83 -41.17
N LYS A 610 -12.20 -20.67 -41.95
CA LYS A 610 -12.89 -21.80 -42.58
C LYS A 610 -13.21 -21.52 -44.05
N LEU A 611 -13.03 -22.54 -44.89
CA LEU A 611 -13.42 -22.46 -46.30
C LEU A 611 -14.92 -22.71 -46.41
N ALA A 612 -15.69 -21.70 -46.82
CA ALA A 612 -17.13 -21.81 -47.01
C ALA A 612 -17.46 -22.51 -48.34
N ASP A 613 -17.15 -23.80 -48.43
CA ASP A 613 -17.43 -24.66 -49.57
C ASP A 613 -18.53 -25.70 -49.27
N ASP A 614 -18.69 -26.67 -50.17
CA ASP A 614 -19.71 -27.71 -50.11
C ASP A 614 -19.59 -28.61 -48.87
N ARG A 615 -18.39 -28.77 -48.31
CA ARG A 615 -18.09 -29.62 -47.13
C ARG A 615 -18.67 -29.09 -45.83
N TRP A 616 -18.98 -27.79 -45.75
CA TRP A 616 -19.43 -27.15 -44.52
C TRP A 616 -20.93 -26.89 -44.52
N ASN A 617 -21.59 -27.19 -43.40
CA ASN A 617 -22.96 -26.75 -43.11
C ASN A 617 -22.98 -25.67 -42.01
N ILE A 618 -24.16 -25.08 -41.76
CA ILE A 618 -24.30 -24.02 -40.75
C ILE A 618 -23.93 -24.52 -39.34
N ALA A 619 -24.31 -25.75 -38.98
CA ALA A 619 -23.98 -26.31 -37.68
C ALA A 619 -22.47 -26.48 -37.48
N ASP A 620 -21.71 -26.67 -38.56
CA ASP A 620 -20.25 -26.74 -38.48
C ASP A 620 -19.62 -25.37 -38.22
N PHE A 621 -20.12 -24.30 -38.84
CA PHE A 621 -19.68 -22.93 -38.55
C PHE A 621 -20.07 -22.48 -37.15
N GLU A 622 -21.27 -22.84 -36.69
CA GLU A 622 -21.69 -22.61 -35.32
C GLU A 622 -20.76 -23.33 -34.32
N ARG A 623 -20.39 -24.57 -34.61
CA ARG A 623 -19.43 -25.34 -33.80
C ARG A 623 -18.04 -24.71 -33.80
N ALA A 624 -17.57 -24.19 -34.94
CA ALA A 624 -16.31 -23.48 -35.01
C ALA A 624 -16.34 -22.21 -34.14
N LEU A 625 -17.43 -21.45 -34.17
CA LEU A 625 -17.61 -20.26 -33.34
C LEU A 625 -17.67 -20.60 -31.83
N GLU A 626 -18.53 -21.53 -31.44
CA GLU A 626 -18.82 -21.83 -30.02
C GLU A 626 -17.77 -22.73 -29.39
N HIS A 627 -17.37 -23.81 -30.05
CA HIS A 627 -16.50 -24.83 -29.44
C HIS A 627 -15.02 -24.62 -29.74
N GLN A 628 -14.66 -24.21 -30.96
CA GLN A 628 -13.25 -23.99 -31.31
C GLN A 628 -12.82 -22.61 -30.82
N LEU A 629 -13.44 -21.54 -31.32
CA LEU A 629 -13.03 -20.18 -30.98
C LEU A 629 -13.26 -19.87 -29.49
N VAL A 630 -14.51 -19.85 -29.04
CA VAL A 630 -14.84 -19.52 -27.65
C VAL A 630 -14.42 -20.64 -26.70
N GLY A 631 -14.80 -21.87 -27.06
CA GLY A 631 -14.65 -23.03 -26.22
C GLY A 631 -13.23 -23.58 -26.09
N GLN A 632 -12.25 -23.20 -26.93
CA GLN A 632 -10.85 -23.64 -26.76
C GLN A 632 -9.92 -22.43 -26.63
N TYR A 633 -9.98 -21.50 -27.58
CA TYR A 633 -8.95 -20.47 -27.68
C TYR A 633 -9.18 -19.27 -26.77
N LEU A 634 -10.43 -18.86 -26.55
CA LEU A 634 -10.75 -17.68 -25.75
C LEU A 634 -10.92 -17.94 -24.24
N ARG A 635 -10.36 -19.06 -23.74
CA ARG A 635 -10.45 -19.43 -22.32
C ARG A 635 -9.52 -18.61 -21.43
N TYR A 636 -8.32 -18.28 -21.90
CA TYR A 636 -7.29 -17.60 -21.11
C TYR A 636 -7.55 -16.08 -20.98
N ASP A 637 -7.22 -15.47 -19.85
CA ASP A 637 -7.51 -14.05 -19.57
C ASP A 637 -6.81 -13.08 -20.53
N GLY A 638 -5.60 -13.41 -20.99
CA GLY A 638 -4.90 -12.63 -22.01
C GLY A 638 -5.44 -12.81 -23.44
N CYS A 639 -6.44 -13.67 -23.66
CA CYS A 639 -6.96 -14.01 -24.99
C CYS A 639 -8.49 -14.12 -24.96
N LYS A 640 -9.17 -13.00 -25.17
CA LYS A 640 -10.64 -12.90 -25.17
C LYS A 640 -11.21 -12.26 -26.45
N THR A 641 -10.34 -12.01 -27.43
CA THR A 641 -10.67 -11.42 -28.72
C THR A 641 -10.56 -12.48 -29.82
N GLY A 642 -11.59 -12.64 -30.65
CA GLY A 642 -11.57 -13.61 -31.74
C GLY A 642 -12.39 -13.23 -32.97
N CYS A 643 -12.01 -13.80 -34.12
CA CYS A 643 -12.73 -13.69 -35.37
C CYS A 643 -12.92 -15.06 -36.01
N LEU A 644 -14.14 -15.39 -36.44
CA LEU A 644 -14.37 -16.49 -37.40
C LEU A 644 -14.34 -15.90 -38.81
N LEU A 645 -13.29 -16.21 -39.58
CA LEU A 645 -13.08 -15.73 -40.93
C LEU A 645 -13.52 -16.79 -41.94
N LEU A 646 -14.52 -16.49 -42.77
CA LEU A 646 -15.00 -17.41 -43.81
C LEU A 646 -14.56 -16.96 -45.19
N THR A 647 -13.93 -17.82 -45.98
CA THR A 647 -13.62 -17.52 -47.39
C THR A 647 -14.58 -18.25 -48.31
N TYR A 648 -15.22 -17.54 -49.23
CA TYR A 648 -16.19 -18.11 -50.17
C TYR A 648 -15.65 -18.13 -51.60
N ASN A 649 -15.61 -19.32 -52.20
CA ASN A 649 -15.06 -19.55 -53.54
C ASN A 649 -16.12 -19.73 -54.64
N GLY A 650 -17.41 -19.76 -54.28
CA GLY A 650 -18.53 -19.93 -55.22
C GLY A 650 -19.02 -21.35 -55.44
N ASP A 651 -18.38 -22.37 -54.84
CA ASP A 651 -18.73 -23.77 -55.11
C ASP A 651 -20.13 -24.12 -54.59
N LYS A 652 -20.52 -23.58 -53.44
CA LYS A 652 -21.83 -23.79 -52.82
C LYS A 652 -22.71 -22.55 -52.98
N LYS A 653 -23.93 -22.70 -53.51
CA LYS A 653 -24.83 -21.54 -53.72
C LYS A 653 -25.50 -21.04 -52.44
N TYR A 654 -25.83 -21.94 -51.52
CA TYR A 654 -26.54 -21.62 -50.28
C TYR A 654 -26.26 -22.66 -49.20
N TRP A 655 -26.52 -22.28 -47.95
CA TRP A 655 -26.53 -23.17 -46.79
C TRP A 655 -27.92 -23.20 -46.19
N GLN A 656 -28.40 -24.40 -45.86
CA GLN A 656 -29.74 -24.56 -45.28
C GLN A 656 -29.66 -24.44 -43.76
N LYS A 657 -30.54 -23.60 -43.19
CA LYS A 657 -30.60 -23.37 -41.74
C LYS A 657 -31.03 -24.66 -41.01
N PRO A 658 -30.37 -25.04 -39.89
CA PRO A 658 -30.76 -26.22 -39.12
C PRO A 658 -32.22 -26.11 -38.65
N GLY A 659 -33.03 -27.13 -38.93
CA GLY A 659 -34.44 -27.16 -38.55
C GLY A 659 -35.37 -26.25 -39.36
N SER A 660 -34.88 -25.56 -40.40
CA SER A 660 -35.71 -24.75 -41.31
C SER A 660 -35.47 -25.13 -42.79
N ARG A 661 -36.42 -24.77 -43.66
CA ARG A 661 -36.25 -24.83 -45.13
C ARG A 661 -35.57 -23.58 -45.69
N ASP A 662 -35.27 -22.60 -44.85
CA ASP A 662 -34.63 -21.35 -45.25
C ASP A 662 -33.23 -21.59 -45.80
N ARG A 663 -32.96 -20.95 -46.94
CA ARG A 663 -31.67 -20.97 -47.62
C ARG A 663 -30.96 -19.65 -47.34
N LEU A 664 -29.79 -19.72 -46.73
CA LEU A 664 -28.92 -18.57 -46.51
C LEU A 664 -27.87 -18.51 -47.61
N TYR A 665 -27.82 -17.39 -48.33
CA TYR A 665 -26.70 -17.06 -49.21
C TYR A 665 -25.51 -16.57 -48.38
N PHE A 666 -24.32 -16.47 -48.97
CA PHE A 666 -23.10 -16.21 -48.20
C PHE A 666 -23.18 -14.95 -47.31
N LYS A 667 -23.75 -13.86 -47.81
CA LYS A 667 -23.97 -12.64 -47.02
C LYS A 667 -24.92 -12.87 -45.84
N ASP A 668 -26.02 -13.59 -46.05
CA ASP A 668 -27.01 -13.90 -45.02
C ASP A 668 -26.45 -14.88 -43.98
N LEU A 669 -25.57 -15.79 -44.39
CA LEU A 669 -24.82 -16.68 -43.50
C LEU A 669 -23.93 -15.88 -42.54
N ILE A 670 -23.19 -14.89 -43.03
CA ILE A 670 -22.34 -14.02 -42.19
C ILE A 670 -23.21 -13.23 -41.19
N ASN A 671 -24.33 -12.67 -41.64
CA ASN A 671 -25.26 -11.95 -40.76
C ASN A 671 -25.83 -12.87 -39.68
N TYR A 672 -26.22 -14.09 -40.05
CA TYR A 672 -26.73 -15.10 -39.13
C TYR A 672 -25.70 -15.48 -38.05
N LEU A 673 -24.45 -15.73 -38.44
CA LEU A 673 -23.37 -16.09 -37.50
C LEU A 673 -22.98 -14.92 -36.60
N ASN A 674 -22.99 -13.67 -37.09
CA ASN A 674 -22.77 -12.48 -36.26
C ASN A 674 -23.88 -12.28 -35.22
N ALA A 675 -25.15 -12.56 -35.57
CA ALA A 675 -26.24 -12.54 -34.59
C ALA A 675 -26.00 -13.55 -33.46
N LYS A 676 -25.44 -14.73 -33.79
CA LYS A 676 -25.04 -15.73 -32.80
C LYS A 676 -23.85 -15.29 -31.95
N ALA A 677 -22.82 -14.70 -32.56
CA ALA A 677 -21.68 -14.12 -31.84
C ALA A 677 -22.11 -13.04 -30.84
N ASN A 678 -23.03 -12.15 -31.23
CA ASN A 678 -23.60 -11.13 -30.35
C ASN A 678 -24.35 -11.73 -29.15
N LYS A 679 -25.07 -12.84 -29.35
CA LYS A 679 -25.71 -13.56 -28.25
C LYS A 679 -24.68 -14.11 -27.26
N ILE A 680 -23.61 -14.73 -27.75
CA ILE A 680 -22.52 -15.24 -26.89
C ILE A 680 -21.86 -14.11 -26.10
N MET A 681 -21.58 -12.96 -26.73
CA MET A 681 -21.03 -11.79 -26.05
C MET A 681 -21.99 -11.20 -25.00
N SER A 682 -23.30 -11.33 -25.18
CA SER A 682 -24.28 -10.90 -24.19
C SER A 682 -24.27 -11.76 -22.92
N GLU A 683 -23.97 -13.06 -23.08
CA GLU A 683 -23.83 -14.02 -21.98
C GLU A 683 -22.46 -13.92 -21.30
N ASN A 684 -21.41 -13.60 -22.06
CA ASN A 684 -20.06 -13.35 -21.55
C ASN A 684 -19.49 -12.03 -22.09
N LYS A 685 -19.65 -10.96 -21.30
CA LYS A 685 -19.25 -9.59 -21.65
C LYS A 685 -17.73 -9.39 -21.80
N ALA A 686 -16.91 -10.33 -21.35
CA ALA A 686 -15.46 -10.24 -21.53
C ALA A 686 -15.02 -10.55 -22.96
N LEU A 687 -15.85 -11.24 -23.75
CA LEU A 687 -15.51 -11.65 -25.11
C LEU A 687 -15.72 -10.52 -26.13
N GLN A 688 -14.84 -10.46 -27.11
CA GLN A 688 -14.97 -9.62 -28.31
C GLN A 688 -14.92 -10.55 -29.54
N LEU A 689 -16.06 -10.77 -30.18
CA LEU A 689 -16.25 -11.74 -31.25
C LEU A 689 -16.83 -11.08 -32.49
N ILE A 690 -16.32 -11.48 -33.66
CA ILE A 690 -16.87 -11.08 -34.95
C ILE A 690 -16.79 -12.23 -35.96
N VAL A 691 -17.69 -12.23 -36.94
CA VAL A 691 -17.61 -13.12 -38.10
C VAL A 691 -17.46 -12.28 -39.36
N ILE A 692 -16.38 -12.52 -40.12
CA ILE A 692 -16.07 -11.77 -41.36
C ILE A 692 -16.05 -12.75 -42.53
N GLY A 693 -16.66 -12.35 -43.65
CA GLY A 693 -16.72 -13.16 -44.87
C GLY A 693 -15.93 -12.56 -46.02
N LEU A 694 -14.96 -13.27 -46.57
CA LEU A 694 -14.22 -12.90 -47.78
C LEU A 694 -14.87 -13.57 -49.00
N ASP A 695 -15.66 -12.81 -49.76
CA ASP A 695 -16.27 -13.28 -51.00
C ASP A 695 -15.28 -13.19 -52.17
N LEU A 696 -14.69 -14.33 -52.55
CA LEU A 696 -13.73 -14.42 -53.64
C LEU A 696 -14.39 -14.48 -55.02
N THR A 697 -15.72 -14.41 -55.08
CA THR A 697 -16.53 -14.44 -56.31
C THR A 697 -17.13 -13.11 -56.70
N ALA A 698 -17.07 -12.11 -55.80
CA ALA A 698 -17.63 -10.79 -56.02
C ALA A 698 -17.22 -10.24 -57.41
N PRO A 699 -18.14 -9.62 -58.18
CA PRO A 699 -17.79 -9.09 -59.49
C PRO A 699 -16.65 -8.07 -59.40
N LYS A 700 -15.80 -7.99 -60.43
CA LYS A 700 -14.90 -6.82 -60.56
C LYS A 700 -15.76 -5.58 -60.67
N LEU A 701 -15.33 -4.45 -60.10
CA LEU A 701 -16.04 -3.18 -60.24
C LEU A 701 -16.36 -2.92 -61.72
N VAL A 702 -17.58 -2.47 -61.99
CA VAL A 702 -17.96 -2.07 -63.35
C VAL A 702 -17.05 -0.89 -63.73
N PRO A 703 -16.35 -0.93 -64.88
CA PRO A 703 -15.50 0.17 -65.30
C PRO A 703 -16.30 1.48 -65.32
N ALA A 704 -15.74 2.58 -64.82
CA ALA A 704 -16.45 3.85 -64.68
C ALA A 704 -17.15 4.29 -65.98
N HIS A 705 -16.56 3.99 -67.14
CA HIS A 705 -17.06 4.28 -68.48
C HIS A 705 -18.29 3.44 -68.90
N LYS A 706 -18.55 2.28 -68.27
CA LYS A 706 -19.78 1.50 -68.49
C LYS A 706 -20.95 1.96 -67.62
N SER A 707 -20.70 2.72 -66.54
CA SER A 707 -21.77 3.26 -65.68
C SER A 707 -22.50 4.47 -66.29
N ILE A 708 -21.87 5.15 -67.26
CA ILE A 708 -22.43 6.35 -67.91
C ILE A 708 -23.40 5.95 -69.04
N LEU A 709 -23.19 4.80 -69.69
CA LEU A 709 -24.05 4.29 -70.77
C LEU A 709 -25.38 3.68 -70.27
N SER A 710 -25.58 3.51 -68.95
CA SER A 710 -26.85 3.05 -68.37
C SER A 710 -27.68 4.20 -67.76
N ARG A 711 -27.33 5.46 -68.03
CA ARG A 711 -28.07 6.66 -67.59
C ARG A 711 -28.68 7.48 -68.73
N SER A 712 -28.68 6.95 -69.94
CA SER A 712 -29.39 7.52 -71.09
C SER A 712 -30.34 6.47 -71.68
N GLU A 713 -31.46 6.27 -70.98
CA GLU A 713 -32.76 5.96 -71.60
C GLU A 713 -33.58 7.25 -71.65
#